data_AF-A0A158NQV5-F1
#
_entry.id   AF-A0A158NQV5-F1
#
_cell.length_a   1.000
_cell.length_b   1.000
_cell.length_c   1.000
_cell.angle_alpha   90.00
_cell.angle_beta   90.00
_cell.angle_gamma   90.00
#
_symmetry.space_group_name_H-M   'P 1'
#
loop_
_entity.id
_entity.type
_entity.pdbx_description
1 polymer ?
#
loop_
_entity_poly.entity_id
_entity_poly.type
_entity_poly.pdbx_seq_one_letter_code
_entity_poly.pdbx_strand_id
1 'polypeptide(L)'
;MSSQEDDSNKYTAKFESDMIEFDKEYQKKRIENDVVQLCKTIKDNRLFKRNLDMEQELIDSVLSSTSDLSVDKIVNYINSSDETLQLLGIQAYAKLKREKNPSINDTIEDDILPRCIKLLDKDTISFQFQIASLLAIITSNTFKQTHVITCEVISKLIKLLKSSPIVAEQAVRALGNIIEDKPRARDFALKYNVLSLLADLIKSDTSVIFMDNISWLLSNLCQGNIPLNVELIRPVLPVFHCLFNIKNQYIISDICRTLSYLTNGFNNVQAIMETIDILPKLLECLTLRKEIIVIPALRTIGNIVTIGDDTHKNVIISAGGLLRLGDVLRYYLCVDEEDIVKEALWAIFKMVDNTDRIQSVINADLLPLLIEGFQFENAQKIATWTVIALITGGTIQHLIQLVQAGVLQAFCNLLESNNYLNIIDALIGMAEILHAAEKIGQTEKLTIMIKKFGGLDKIEDLQYHKNERVYAESLAIINTYFLQREARINEDALSVELCKAKEDDRLSNCNLDTNQALPDLSKINVTLTSRLSIEEIMISLRNIVKTMFHLCKKNPPLAIELIRPILPIFSYLFTIRNQSVISSTCWILAYLTDGCDDNIHALLETGILPQVLGCLMSQAKNIFVPALRTVAHIVESGDTYKTNAVIFAGGLSHLYTLLRNCLVNGDTRIVVEIVSAIYKMVNTKEQIQCVIDAGLLSPLIEILECGTEEAQYIVAWTVMDIITIGSIENLNELINAGLLSIFCNLLEAKNYNNIINVFDCLTEILRAAEKVEQTEKFIIMIKEAGIIDKIETIQYHHDDLIYKMVVI
;
A
#
# COMPACT_ATOMS: atom_id res chain seq x y z
N MET A 1 7.46 -0.53 -41.03
CA MET A 1 8.41 0.28 -40.23
C MET A 1 7.71 1.44 -39.51
N SER A 2 6.68 2.10 -40.04
CA SER A 2 6.00 3.20 -39.31
C SER A 2 5.02 2.76 -38.19
N SER A 3 4.56 1.50 -38.17
CA SER A 3 3.57 1.03 -37.19
C SER A 3 4.17 0.51 -35.88
N GLN A 4 5.48 0.22 -35.83
CA GLN A 4 6.16 -0.25 -34.61
C GLN A 4 6.68 0.92 -33.74
N GLU A 5 7.00 2.07 -34.36
CA GLU A 5 7.37 3.30 -33.63
C GLU A 5 6.17 3.89 -32.87
N ASP A 6 4.96 3.79 -33.42
CA ASP A 6 3.73 4.29 -32.78
C ASP A 6 3.36 3.49 -31.52
N ASP A 7 3.55 2.18 -31.51
CA ASP A 7 3.28 1.34 -30.33
C ASP A 7 4.35 1.48 -29.25
N SER A 8 5.64 1.57 -29.61
CA SER A 8 6.73 1.82 -28.65
C SER A 8 6.54 3.14 -27.90
N ASN A 9 6.18 4.22 -28.60
CA ASN A 9 5.92 5.52 -27.99
C ASN A 9 4.72 5.49 -27.02
N LYS A 10 3.73 4.63 -27.25
CA LYS A 10 2.56 4.47 -26.40
C LYS A 10 2.90 3.82 -25.06
N TYR A 11 3.79 2.83 -25.04
CA TYR A 11 4.19 2.14 -23.80
C TYR A 11 5.18 2.97 -22.97
N THR A 12 6.10 3.70 -23.60
CA THR A 12 6.97 4.68 -22.92
C THR A 12 6.15 5.80 -22.28
N ALA A 13 5.17 6.36 -23.00
CA ALA A 13 4.26 7.37 -22.44
C ALA A 13 3.38 6.83 -21.30
N LYS A 14 2.97 5.55 -21.37
CA LYS A 14 2.23 4.90 -20.28
C LYS A 14 3.10 4.67 -19.06
N PHE A 15 4.37 4.30 -19.23
CA PHE A 15 5.33 4.20 -18.14
C PHE A 15 5.56 5.55 -17.45
N GLU A 16 5.78 6.63 -18.20
CA GLU A 16 5.92 7.98 -17.63
C GLU A 16 4.66 8.38 -16.85
N SER A 17 3.47 8.06 -17.38
CA SER A 17 2.20 8.27 -16.68
C SER A 17 2.11 7.47 -15.38
N ASP A 18 2.44 6.18 -15.41
CA ASP A 18 2.41 5.32 -14.22
C ASP A 18 3.43 5.80 -13.17
N MET A 19 4.60 6.27 -13.62
CA MET A 19 5.63 6.84 -12.76
C MET A 19 5.15 8.11 -12.05
N ILE A 20 4.49 9.01 -12.78
CA ILE A 20 3.88 10.23 -12.23
C ILE A 20 2.74 9.88 -11.26
N GLU A 21 1.93 8.87 -11.56
CA GLU A 21 0.80 8.46 -10.72
C GLU A 21 1.27 7.91 -9.38
N PHE A 22 2.23 6.99 -9.37
CA PHE A 22 2.82 6.52 -8.12
C PHE A 22 3.63 7.59 -7.42
N ASP A 23 4.32 8.49 -8.13
CA ASP A 23 4.97 9.62 -7.45
C ASP A 23 3.94 10.39 -6.61
N LYS A 24 2.81 10.74 -7.23
CA LYS A 24 1.69 11.38 -6.53
C LYS A 24 1.11 10.50 -5.43
N GLU A 25 0.87 9.22 -5.68
CA GLU A 25 0.26 8.29 -4.73
C GLU A 25 1.19 8.02 -3.55
N TYR A 26 2.48 7.81 -3.80
CA TYR A 26 3.50 7.61 -2.78
C TYR A 26 3.72 8.90 -2.00
N GLN A 27 3.80 10.07 -2.65
CA GLN A 27 3.88 11.35 -1.95
C GLN A 27 2.64 11.58 -1.08
N LYS A 28 1.44 11.27 -1.59
CA LYS A 28 0.18 11.33 -0.86
C LYS A 28 0.17 10.36 0.31
N LYS A 29 0.48 9.08 0.10
CA LYS A 29 0.69 8.06 1.16
C LYS A 29 1.79 8.45 2.11
N ARG A 30 2.82 9.16 1.69
CA ARG A 30 3.92 9.65 2.55
C ARG A 30 3.47 10.83 3.41
N ILE A 31 2.42 11.56 3.00
CA ILE A 31 1.74 12.60 3.77
C ILE A 31 0.61 11.99 4.65
N GLU A 32 -0.12 10.98 4.16
CA GLU A 32 -1.28 10.31 4.78
C GLU A 32 -0.91 9.16 5.73
N ASN A 33 0.07 8.32 5.38
CA ASN A 33 0.75 7.42 6.32
C ASN A 33 1.55 8.33 7.23
N ASP A 34 0.87 8.70 8.30
CA ASP A 34 1.26 9.68 9.28
C ASP A 34 2.78 9.67 9.49
N VAL A 35 3.43 10.79 9.13
CA VAL A 35 4.77 11.19 9.60
C VAL A 35 4.91 11.00 11.12
N VAL A 36 3.77 10.97 11.81
CA VAL A 36 3.61 10.62 13.21
C VAL A 36 4.03 9.17 13.48
N GLN A 37 3.68 8.13 12.72
CA GLN A 37 3.96 6.73 13.10
C GLN A 37 5.47 6.42 13.23
N LEU A 38 6.30 6.79 12.26
CA LEU A 38 7.77 6.58 12.34
C LEU A 38 8.39 7.37 13.51
N CYS A 39 7.90 8.59 13.79
CA CYS A 39 8.38 9.42 14.89
C CYS A 39 7.71 9.11 16.25
N LYS A 40 6.54 8.48 16.28
CA LYS A 40 5.70 8.21 17.47
C LYS A 40 6.22 7.00 18.23
N THR A 41 6.63 5.94 17.51
CA THR A 41 7.33 4.79 18.11
C THR A 41 8.61 5.22 18.84
N ILE A 42 9.25 6.29 18.36
CA ILE A 42 10.41 6.92 19.01
C ILE A 42 10.01 7.78 20.23
N LYS A 43 8.91 8.53 20.11
CA LYS A 43 8.35 9.37 21.18
C LYS A 43 7.99 8.55 22.42
N ASP A 44 7.36 7.38 22.24
CA ASP A 44 6.91 6.50 23.33
C ASP A 44 8.10 5.97 24.17
N ASN A 45 9.26 5.75 23.53
CA ASN A 45 10.50 5.36 24.21
C ASN A 45 11.11 6.47 25.08
N ARG A 46 10.86 7.75 24.76
CA ARG A 46 11.34 8.89 25.57
C ARG A 46 10.41 9.17 26.76
N LEU A 47 9.10 9.02 26.58
CA LEU A 47 8.11 9.13 27.67
C LEU A 47 8.40 8.10 28.79
N PHE A 48 8.80 6.88 28.42
CA PHE A 48 9.21 5.84 29.38
C PHE A 48 10.52 6.16 30.14
N LYS A 49 11.44 6.96 29.54
CA LYS A 49 12.75 7.31 30.11
C LYS A 49 12.80 8.64 30.87
N ARG A 50 11.75 9.48 30.78
CA ARG A 50 11.55 10.63 31.68
C ARG A 50 11.13 10.22 33.10
N ASN A 51 11.14 8.92 33.43
CA ASN A 51 10.93 8.43 34.78
C ASN A 51 12.08 8.88 35.71
N LEU A 52 11.83 10.02 36.35
CA LEU A 52 12.09 10.37 37.75
C LEU A 52 13.55 10.48 38.24
N ASP A 53 14.53 9.75 37.73
CA ASP A 53 15.77 9.55 38.50
C ASP A 53 16.72 10.77 38.59
N MET A 54 16.77 11.67 37.60
CA MET A 54 17.65 12.87 37.66
C MET A 54 16.95 14.12 38.23
N GLU A 55 15.61 14.19 38.18
CA GLU A 55 14.83 15.30 38.77
C GLU A 55 14.61 15.10 40.29
N GLN A 56 14.75 13.86 40.78
CA GLN A 56 14.50 13.47 42.17
C GLN A 56 15.43 14.21 43.15
N GLU A 57 16.74 14.26 42.92
CA GLU A 57 17.69 14.81 43.90
C GLU A 57 17.62 16.34 44.08
N LEU A 58 17.38 17.10 43.00
CA LEU A 58 17.33 18.57 43.06
C LEU A 58 16.04 19.08 43.70
N ILE A 59 14.90 18.45 43.39
CA ILE A 59 13.59 18.83 43.91
C ILE A 59 13.40 18.33 45.36
N ASP A 60 13.93 17.14 45.70
CA ASP A 60 13.88 16.61 47.07
C ASP A 60 14.72 17.44 48.05
N SER A 61 15.80 18.08 47.58
CA SER A 61 16.58 19.01 48.41
C SER A 61 15.80 20.27 48.80
N VAL A 62 14.88 20.75 47.95
CA VAL A 62 14.09 21.98 48.15
C VAL A 62 12.77 21.71 48.87
N LEU A 63 12.21 20.50 48.77
CA LEU A 63 10.88 20.15 49.29
C LEU A 63 10.89 19.31 50.59
N SER A 64 12.06 19.12 51.21
CA SER A 64 12.26 18.25 52.38
C SER A 64 11.58 18.69 53.70
N SER A 65 10.82 19.79 53.71
CA SER A 65 10.23 20.35 54.94
C SER A 65 8.70 20.45 54.95
N THR A 66 7.97 19.47 54.39
CA THR A 66 6.51 19.39 54.56
C THR A 66 6.07 18.03 55.13
N SER A 67 5.51 18.09 56.35
CA SER A 67 4.86 16.98 57.07
C SER A 67 3.65 16.43 56.31
N ASP A 68 3.29 15.15 56.55
CA ASP A 68 2.10 14.49 56.01
C ASP A 68 0.81 15.24 56.40
N LEU A 69 0.40 16.19 55.56
CA LEU A 69 -0.84 16.96 55.69
C LEU A 69 -2.00 16.15 55.10
N SER A 70 -3.14 16.12 55.79
CA SER A 70 -4.37 15.54 55.23
C SER A 70 -4.87 16.38 54.04
N VAL A 71 -5.58 15.74 53.12
CA VAL A 71 -6.16 16.38 51.92
C VAL A 71 -7.01 17.62 52.29
N ASP A 72 -7.85 17.53 53.32
CA ASP A 72 -8.68 18.66 53.77
C ASP A 72 -7.85 19.86 54.26
N LYS A 73 -6.71 19.60 54.91
CA LYS A 73 -5.80 20.67 55.35
C LYS A 73 -5.14 21.33 54.16
N ILE A 74 -4.78 20.56 53.13
CA ILE A 74 -4.19 21.08 51.89
C ILE A 74 -5.17 22.00 51.17
N VAL A 75 -6.43 21.60 51.01
CA VAL A 75 -7.47 22.44 50.39
C VAL A 75 -7.69 23.72 51.21
N ASN A 76 -7.75 23.63 52.53
CA ASN A 76 -7.89 24.79 53.41
C ASN A 76 -6.68 25.74 53.33
N TYR A 77 -5.47 25.20 53.20
CA TYR A 77 -4.23 25.97 53.08
C TYR A 77 -4.16 26.71 51.73
N ILE A 78 -4.54 26.06 50.63
CA ILE A 78 -4.58 26.71 49.30
C ILE A 78 -5.64 27.83 49.24
N ASN A 79 -6.75 27.65 49.96
CA ASN A 79 -7.84 28.63 50.03
C ASN A 79 -7.68 29.68 51.14
N SER A 80 -6.63 29.61 51.98
CA SER A 80 -6.42 30.59 53.05
C SER A 80 -6.12 31.99 52.50
N SER A 81 -6.19 33.00 53.36
CA SER A 81 -5.71 34.35 53.05
C SER A 81 -4.19 34.51 53.26
N ASP A 82 -3.57 33.64 54.07
CA ASP A 82 -2.14 33.65 54.37
C ASP A 82 -1.32 33.06 53.21
N GLU A 83 -0.36 33.82 52.70
CA GLU A 83 0.48 33.43 51.57
C GLU A 83 1.44 32.27 51.88
N THR A 84 1.91 32.18 53.13
CA THR A 84 2.78 31.09 53.58
C THR A 84 2.00 29.78 53.62
N LEU A 85 0.77 29.81 54.13
CA LEU A 85 -0.12 28.65 54.12
C LEU A 85 -0.50 28.25 52.69
N GLN A 86 -0.78 29.22 51.81
CA GLN A 86 -1.03 28.93 50.38
C GLN A 86 0.15 28.20 49.74
N LEU A 87 1.38 28.67 49.96
CA LEU A 87 2.58 28.06 49.39
C LEU A 87 2.82 26.65 49.93
N LEU A 88 2.65 26.45 51.25
CA LEU A 88 2.76 25.14 51.89
C LEU A 88 1.69 24.17 51.37
N GLY A 89 0.46 24.65 51.16
CA GLY A 89 -0.62 23.87 50.56
C GLY A 89 -0.29 23.41 49.14
N ILE A 90 0.20 24.30 48.29
CA ILE A 90 0.60 23.98 46.91
C ILE A 90 1.74 22.94 46.90
N GLN A 91 2.75 23.12 47.75
CA GLN A 91 3.88 22.19 47.86
C GLN A 91 3.45 20.80 48.34
N ALA A 92 2.61 20.74 49.37
CA ALA A 92 2.06 19.49 49.89
C ALA A 92 1.22 18.76 48.83
N TYR A 93 0.39 19.50 48.08
CA TYR A 93 -0.39 18.91 46.99
C TYR A 93 0.50 18.38 45.84
N ALA A 94 1.53 19.12 45.46
CA ALA A 94 2.49 18.69 44.44
C ALA A 94 3.29 17.45 44.86
N LYS A 95 3.57 17.28 46.16
CA LYS A 95 4.17 16.05 46.71
C LYS A 95 3.19 14.87 46.60
N LEU A 96 1.95 15.04 47.05
CA LEU A 96 0.91 14.00 46.99
C LEU A 96 0.62 13.50 45.57
N LYS A 97 0.54 14.39 44.57
CA LYS A 97 0.31 14.00 43.17
C LYS A 97 1.49 13.25 42.56
N ARG A 98 2.73 13.48 43.03
CA ARG A 98 3.92 12.75 42.57
C ARG A 98 4.00 11.32 43.11
N GLU A 99 3.53 11.09 44.33
CA GLU A 99 3.55 9.77 44.99
C GLU A 99 2.51 8.78 44.41
N LYS A 100 1.79 9.15 43.34
CA LYS A 100 0.78 8.32 42.64
C LYS A 100 -0.23 7.63 43.58
N ASN A 101 -0.69 8.34 44.61
CA ASN A 101 -1.71 7.81 45.51
C ASN A 101 -3.05 7.60 44.75
N PRO A 102 -3.52 6.36 44.55
CA PRO A 102 -4.71 6.05 43.76
C PRO A 102 -6.03 6.48 44.43
N SER A 103 -5.98 7.04 45.65
CA SER A 103 -7.13 7.46 46.44
C SER A 103 -7.53 8.94 46.26
N ILE A 104 -6.84 9.70 45.40
CA ILE A 104 -7.16 11.11 45.14
C ILE A 104 -8.12 11.17 43.95
N ASN A 105 -9.41 11.37 44.23
CA ASN A 105 -10.43 11.59 43.20
C ASN A 105 -10.10 12.82 42.34
N ASP A 106 -10.43 12.73 41.05
CA ASP A 106 -10.43 13.85 40.08
C ASP A 106 -11.21 15.09 40.63
N THR A 107 -12.17 14.88 41.55
CA THR A 107 -12.98 15.94 42.16
C THR A 107 -12.21 16.98 42.99
N ILE A 108 -11.08 16.62 43.62
CA ILE A 108 -10.28 17.58 44.41
C ILE A 108 -9.47 18.51 43.50
N GLU A 109 -9.09 18.01 42.32
CA GLU A 109 -8.35 18.80 41.34
C GLU A 109 -9.19 19.96 40.79
N ASP A 110 -10.47 19.70 40.53
CA ASP A 110 -11.43 20.70 40.05
C ASP A 110 -11.66 21.84 41.06
N ASP A 111 -11.54 21.56 42.36
CA ASP A 111 -11.69 22.57 43.43
C ASP A 111 -10.41 23.41 43.62
N ILE A 112 -9.23 22.81 43.43
CA ILE A 112 -7.93 23.45 43.68
C ILE A 112 -7.47 24.27 42.48
N LEU A 113 -7.66 23.75 41.26
CA LEU A 113 -7.08 24.31 40.04
C LEU A 113 -7.52 25.76 39.75
N PRO A 114 -8.80 26.16 39.89
CA PRO A 114 -9.21 27.55 39.69
C PRO A 114 -8.51 28.53 40.64
N ARG A 115 -8.29 28.12 41.89
CA ARG A 115 -7.57 28.94 42.89
C ARG A 115 -6.11 29.08 42.52
N CYS A 116 -5.45 28.00 42.11
CA CYS A 116 -4.06 28.03 41.62
C CYS A 116 -3.90 28.94 40.38
N ILE A 117 -4.83 28.86 39.42
CA ILE A 117 -4.84 29.71 38.21
C ILE A 117 -4.97 31.20 38.56
N LYS A 118 -5.77 31.53 39.59
CA LYS A 118 -5.89 32.90 40.11
C LYS A 118 -4.63 33.37 40.84
N LEU A 119 -3.99 32.49 41.61
CA LEU A 119 -2.72 32.81 42.31
C LEU A 119 -1.55 33.02 41.34
N LEU A 120 -1.62 32.46 40.13
CA LEU A 120 -0.68 32.69 39.03
C LEU A 120 -0.60 34.16 38.58
N ASP A 121 -1.65 34.97 38.82
CA ASP A 121 -1.66 36.40 38.48
C ASP A 121 -0.81 37.26 39.44
N LYS A 122 -0.31 36.68 40.55
CA LYS A 122 0.60 37.38 41.45
C LYS A 122 1.99 37.46 40.83
N ASP A 123 2.63 38.62 40.91
CA ASP A 123 4.03 38.85 40.46
C ASP A 123 5.09 38.25 41.41
N THR A 124 4.71 37.30 42.26
CA THR A 124 5.60 36.68 43.24
C THR A 124 6.24 35.42 42.66
N ILE A 125 7.58 35.44 42.52
CA ILE A 125 8.36 34.35 41.90
C ILE A 125 8.08 32.99 42.56
N SER A 126 7.98 32.93 43.89
CA SER A 126 7.73 31.67 44.63
C SER A 126 6.37 31.05 44.26
N PHE A 127 5.32 31.86 44.15
CA PHE A 127 4.00 31.39 43.69
C PHE A 127 4.04 30.94 42.24
N GLN A 128 4.60 31.75 41.34
CA GLN A 128 4.69 31.40 39.92
C GLN A 128 5.46 30.10 39.71
N PHE A 129 6.59 29.92 40.39
CA PHE A 129 7.40 28.70 40.33
C PHE A 129 6.62 27.48 40.84
N GLN A 130 6.08 27.54 42.06
CA GLN A 130 5.40 26.39 42.67
C GLN A 130 4.15 25.99 41.89
N ILE A 131 3.38 26.96 41.41
CA ILE A 131 2.15 26.66 40.67
C ILE A 131 2.47 26.17 39.25
N ALA A 132 3.44 26.75 38.53
CA ALA A 132 3.85 26.24 37.23
C ALA A 132 4.41 24.80 37.34
N SER A 133 5.17 24.51 38.39
CA SER A 133 5.65 23.14 38.67
C SER A 133 4.50 22.19 38.99
N LEU A 134 3.52 22.61 39.80
CA LEU A 134 2.33 21.81 40.07
C LEU A 134 1.55 21.51 38.78
N LEU A 135 1.35 22.52 37.94
CA LEU A 135 0.68 22.37 36.65
C LEU A 135 1.40 21.35 35.77
N ALA A 136 2.74 21.38 35.72
CA ALA A 136 3.52 20.39 34.97
C ALA A 136 3.28 18.95 35.46
N ILE A 137 3.13 18.74 36.78
CA ILE A 137 2.84 17.42 37.38
C ILE A 137 1.40 16.98 37.08
N ILE A 138 0.45 17.90 37.16
CA ILE A 138 -0.96 17.58 36.89
C ILE A 138 -1.13 17.23 35.40
N THR A 139 -0.49 17.99 34.51
CA THR A 139 -0.67 17.85 33.06
C THR A 139 0.11 16.71 32.44
N SER A 140 1.07 16.11 33.15
CA SER A 140 1.79 14.90 32.69
C SER A 140 0.93 13.63 32.71
N ASN A 141 -0.22 13.65 33.38
CA ASN A 141 -1.23 12.59 33.34
C ASN A 141 -2.42 13.01 32.43
N THR A 142 -3.46 12.19 32.29
CA THR A 142 -4.65 12.54 31.49
C THR A 142 -5.32 13.82 32.01
N PHE A 143 -4.95 14.96 31.43
CA PHE A 143 -5.46 16.28 31.82
C PHE A 143 -6.92 16.46 31.34
N LYS A 144 -7.87 16.01 32.15
CA LYS A 144 -9.32 16.03 31.88
C LYS A 144 -9.97 17.35 32.33
N GLN A 145 -9.46 18.48 31.87
CA GLN A 145 -10.00 19.80 32.21
C GLN A 145 -10.84 20.38 31.08
N THR A 146 -11.77 21.29 31.42
CA THR A 146 -12.59 21.96 30.40
C THR A 146 -11.71 22.76 29.43
N HIS A 147 -12.20 22.92 28.20
CA HIS A 147 -11.47 23.66 27.17
C HIS A 147 -11.18 25.11 27.60
N VAL A 148 -12.11 25.76 28.32
CA VAL A 148 -11.97 27.13 28.82
C VAL A 148 -10.80 27.24 29.81
N ILE A 149 -10.77 26.35 30.80
CA ILE A 149 -9.69 26.30 31.81
C ILE A 149 -8.34 26.05 31.12
N THR A 150 -8.30 25.14 30.15
CA THR A 150 -7.08 24.83 29.40
C THR A 150 -6.54 26.06 28.65
N CYS A 151 -7.40 26.82 27.97
CA CYS A 151 -7.01 28.05 27.27
C CYS A 151 -6.51 29.14 28.24
N GLU A 152 -7.16 29.30 29.40
CA GLU A 152 -6.73 30.26 30.41
C GLU A 152 -5.33 29.91 30.96
N VAL A 153 -5.11 28.63 31.29
CA VAL A 153 -3.81 28.12 31.76
C VAL A 153 -2.73 28.37 30.70
N ILE A 154 -2.97 28.03 29.43
CA ILE A 154 -2.00 28.26 28.35
C ILE A 154 -1.62 29.74 28.26
N SER A 155 -2.61 30.64 28.28
CA SER A 155 -2.34 32.08 28.17
C SER A 155 -1.47 32.59 29.33
N LYS A 156 -1.73 32.14 30.55
CA LYS A 156 -0.94 32.53 31.74
C LYS A 156 0.47 31.93 31.71
N LEU A 157 0.61 30.65 31.35
CA LEU A 157 1.93 30.01 31.22
C LEU A 157 2.79 30.68 30.14
N ILE A 158 2.19 31.12 29.02
CA ILE A 158 2.93 31.87 27.98
C ILE A 158 3.42 33.22 28.51
N LYS A 159 2.65 33.91 29.36
CA LYS A 159 3.13 35.14 30.03
C LYS A 159 4.33 34.87 30.94
N LEU A 160 4.32 33.74 31.66
CA LEU A 160 5.41 33.32 32.54
C LEU A 160 6.72 33.00 31.80
N LEU A 161 6.71 32.80 30.47
CA LEU A 161 7.95 32.65 29.69
C LEU A 161 8.84 33.90 29.78
N LYS A 162 8.28 35.06 30.10
CA LYS A 162 9.04 36.32 30.29
C LYS A 162 9.52 36.54 31.74
N SER A 163 9.18 35.63 32.67
CA SER A 163 9.60 35.70 34.07
C SER A 163 11.05 35.22 34.25
N SER A 164 11.49 35.02 35.50
CA SER A 164 12.82 34.46 35.80
C SER A 164 13.03 33.08 35.15
N PRO A 165 14.27 32.69 34.79
CA PRO A 165 14.56 31.42 34.12
C PRO A 165 13.96 30.18 34.81
N ILE A 166 14.02 30.13 36.15
CA ILE A 166 13.46 29.01 36.93
C ILE A 166 11.93 28.89 36.80
N VAL A 167 11.22 30.01 36.59
CA VAL A 167 9.76 30.02 36.38
C VAL A 167 9.44 29.68 34.93
N ALA A 168 10.20 30.27 33.99
CA ALA A 168 10.05 30.00 32.57
C ALA A 168 10.27 28.52 32.24
N GLU A 169 11.25 27.86 32.88
CA GLU A 169 11.50 26.42 32.73
C GLU A 169 10.29 25.58 33.15
N GLN A 170 9.67 25.89 34.29
CA GLN A 170 8.45 25.21 34.74
C GLN A 170 7.27 25.48 33.80
N ALA A 171 7.16 26.70 33.29
CA ALA A 171 6.11 27.07 32.34
C ALA A 171 6.27 26.33 31.01
N VAL A 172 7.49 26.19 30.48
CA VAL A 172 7.79 25.40 29.28
C VAL A 172 7.41 23.93 29.49
N ARG A 173 7.75 23.36 30.65
CA ARG A 173 7.41 21.97 30.99
C ARG A 173 5.90 21.75 31.03
N ALA A 174 5.17 22.63 31.73
CA ALA A 174 3.71 22.56 31.81
C ALA A 174 3.04 22.74 30.43
N LEU A 175 3.50 23.70 29.63
CA LEU A 175 3.00 23.92 28.27
C LEU A 175 3.23 22.70 27.39
N GLY A 176 4.41 22.08 27.44
CA GLY A 176 4.71 20.91 26.64
C GLY A 176 3.77 19.75 26.93
N ASN A 177 3.50 19.46 28.21
CA ASN A 177 2.55 18.41 28.62
C ASN A 177 1.09 18.75 28.24
N ILE A 178 0.70 20.03 28.31
CA ILE A 178 -0.65 20.46 27.89
C ILE A 178 -0.81 20.28 26.38
N ILE A 179 0.18 20.69 25.59
CA ILE A 179 0.14 20.72 24.12
C ILE A 179 0.34 19.33 23.52
N GLU A 180 1.07 18.45 24.19
CA GLU A 180 1.39 17.11 23.73
C GLU A 180 0.16 16.37 23.19
N ASP A 181 0.21 16.00 21.90
CA ASP A 181 -0.86 15.34 21.14
C ASP A 181 -2.24 16.01 21.22
N LYS A 182 -2.30 17.33 21.51
CA LYS A 182 -3.54 18.12 21.58
C LYS A 182 -3.52 19.27 20.57
N PRO A 183 -3.95 19.05 19.30
CA PRO A 183 -3.91 20.05 18.23
C PRO A 183 -4.60 21.38 18.58
N ARG A 184 -5.72 21.34 19.31
CA ARG A 184 -6.42 22.57 19.74
C ARG A 184 -5.61 23.42 20.72
N ALA A 185 -4.90 22.78 21.65
CA ALA A 185 -4.03 23.47 22.61
C ALA A 185 -2.82 24.09 21.90
N ARG A 186 -2.23 23.34 20.96
CA ARG A 186 -1.17 23.84 20.06
C ARG A 186 -1.61 25.09 19.31
N ASP A 187 -2.73 25.03 18.60
CA ASP A 187 -3.22 26.13 17.77
C ASP A 187 -3.57 27.37 18.60
N PHE A 188 -4.08 27.16 19.82
CA PHE A 188 -4.32 28.25 20.75
C PHE A 188 -3.00 28.91 21.19
N ALA A 189 -1.98 28.12 21.57
CA ALA A 189 -0.68 28.64 21.99
C ALA A 189 0.03 29.43 20.87
N LEU A 190 -0.07 28.98 19.62
CA LEU A 190 0.54 29.62 18.45
C LEU A 190 0.01 31.05 18.21
N LYS A 191 -1.24 31.35 18.60
CA LYS A 191 -1.82 32.71 18.51
C LYS A 191 -1.12 33.74 19.40
N TYR A 192 -0.33 33.29 20.39
CA TYR A 192 0.38 34.15 21.35
C TYR A 192 1.88 34.27 21.06
N ASN A 193 2.32 34.03 19.81
CA ASN A 193 3.73 34.13 19.39
C ASN A 193 4.69 33.30 20.26
N VAL A 194 4.22 32.17 20.79
CA VAL A 194 4.99 31.31 21.71
C VAL A 194 6.33 30.87 21.12
N LEU A 195 6.40 30.63 19.80
CA LEU A 195 7.64 30.24 19.11
C LEU A 195 8.76 31.28 19.25
N SER A 196 8.44 32.56 19.09
CA SER A 196 9.40 33.65 19.28
C SER A 196 9.84 33.77 20.74
N LEU A 197 8.91 33.58 21.69
CA LEU A 197 9.23 33.64 23.11
C LEU A 197 10.16 32.49 23.53
N LEU A 198 9.99 31.31 22.95
CA LEU A 198 10.88 30.17 23.19
C LEU A 198 12.28 30.38 22.58
N ALA A 199 12.35 31.03 21.41
CA ALA A 199 13.62 31.43 20.81
C ALA A 199 14.41 32.39 21.73
N ASP A 200 13.74 33.38 22.32
CA ASP A 200 14.35 34.36 23.23
C ASP A 200 14.90 33.75 24.54
N LEU A 201 14.43 32.55 24.91
CA LEU A 201 14.87 31.83 26.11
C LEU A 201 16.18 31.07 25.92
N ILE A 202 16.64 30.87 24.68
CA ILE A 202 17.87 30.17 24.38
C ILE A 202 19.02 31.18 24.30
N LYS A 203 19.77 31.28 25.40
CA LYS A 203 20.91 32.18 25.61
C LYS A 203 22.15 31.37 25.97
N SER A 204 23.32 32.02 25.99
CA SER A 204 24.59 31.36 26.30
C SER A 204 24.68 30.78 27.71
N ASP A 205 23.85 31.27 28.64
CA ASP A 205 23.76 30.83 30.03
C ASP A 205 22.56 29.88 30.30
N THR A 206 21.74 29.57 29.29
CA THR A 206 20.61 28.65 29.44
C THR A 206 21.12 27.23 29.72
N SER A 207 20.55 26.55 30.73
CA SER A 207 20.96 25.20 31.11
C SER A 207 20.58 24.17 30.03
N VAL A 208 21.34 23.07 29.92
CA VAL A 208 21.04 21.99 28.96
C VAL A 208 19.66 21.36 29.23
N ILE A 209 19.23 21.28 30.49
CA ILE A 209 17.91 20.76 30.89
C ILE A 209 16.80 21.70 30.38
N PHE A 210 16.98 23.00 30.57
CA PHE A 210 16.01 23.97 30.08
C PHE A 210 15.97 23.99 28.54
N MET A 211 17.12 23.90 27.88
CA MET A 211 17.18 23.76 26.41
C MET A 211 16.49 22.47 25.91
N ASP A 212 16.60 21.35 26.62
CA ASP A 212 15.88 20.10 26.31
C ASP A 212 14.36 20.25 26.44
N ASN A 213 13.90 20.94 27.47
CA ASN A 213 12.48 21.27 27.64
C ASN A 213 11.98 22.19 26.53
N ILE A 214 12.79 23.18 26.12
CA ILE A 214 12.44 24.10 25.03
C ILE A 214 12.39 23.36 23.68
N SER A 215 13.40 22.53 23.35
CA SER A 215 13.41 21.76 22.10
C SER A 215 12.22 20.81 22.01
N TRP A 216 11.88 20.17 23.13
CA TRP A 216 10.73 19.30 23.22
C TRP A 216 9.41 20.05 23.00
N LEU A 217 9.21 21.19 23.65
CA LEU A 217 8.01 22.01 23.40
C LEU A 217 7.94 22.53 21.96
N LEU A 218 9.05 23.00 21.39
CA LEU A 218 9.13 23.45 19.99
C LEU A 218 8.66 22.34 19.03
N SER A 219 9.14 21.13 19.23
CA SER A 219 8.77 19.99 18.38
C SER A 219 7.28 19.63 18.46
N ASN A 220 6.66 19.77 19.64
CA ASN A 220 5.22 19.55 19.83
C ASN A 220 4.39 20.70 19.23
N LEU A 221 4.88 21.93 19.33
CA LEU A 221 4.24 23.11 18.72
C LEU A 221 4.23 23.05 17.19
N CYS A 222 5.25 22.42 16.60
CA CYS A 222 5.37 22.25 15.16
C CYS A 222 4.69 20.97 14.64
N GLN A 223 4.25 20.06 15.51
CA GLN A 223 3.61 18.81 15.12
C GLN A 223 2.21 19.05 14.53
N GLY A 224 1.93 18.56 13.31
CA GLY A 224 0.58 18.42 12.75
C GLY A 224 0.43 18.78 11.26
N ASN A 225 -0.77 18.56 10.72
CA ASN A 225 -1.03 18.57 9.27
C ASN A 225 -1.31 19.96 8.67
N ILE A 226 -1.41 21.01 9.50
CA ILE A 226 -1.64 22.38 9.01
C ILE A 226 -0.28 23.09 8.90
N PRO A 227 0.09 23.60 7.71
CA PRO A 227 1.35 24.30 7.54
C PRO A 227 1.48 25.53 8.42
N LEU A 228 2.58 25.60 9.19
CA LEU A 228 2.96 26.82 9.90
C LEU A 228 3.43 27.86 8.88
N ASN A 229 2.97 29.10 9.06
CA ASN A 229 3.40 30.22 8.24
C ASN A 229 4.89 30.50 8.46
N VAL A 230 5.63 30.72 7.37
CA VAL A 230 7.06 31.06 7.37
C VAL A 230 7.40 32.21 8.34
N GLU A 231 6.52 33.19 8.50
CA GLU A 231 6.72 34.32 9.42
C GLU A 231 6.82 33.90 10.90
N LEU A 232 6.14 32.82 11.30
CA LEU A 232 6.24 32.26 12.65
C LEU A 232 7.51 31.43 12.85
N ILE A 233 8.08 30.90 11.77
CA ILE A 233 9.21 29.98 11.78
C ILE A 233 10.54 30.74 11.78
N ARG A 234 10.63 31.82 11.00
CA ARG A 234 11.86 32.62 10.82
C ARG A 234 12.58 32.98 12.14
N PRO A 235 11.89 33.40 13.22
CA PRO A 235 12.57 33.72 14.48
C PRO A 235 13.24 32.52 15.17
N VAL A 236 12.77 31.30 14.90
CA VAL A 236 13.24 30.07 15.58
C VAL A 236 14.43 29.45 14.86
N LEU A 237 14.50 29.56 13.53
CA LEU A 237 15.55 28.89 12.73
C LEU A 237 16.99 29.20 13.17
N PRO A 238 17.37 30.47 13.47
CA PRO A 238 18.73 30.78 13.90
C PRO A 238 19.12 30.09 15.22
N VAL A 239 18.14 29.76 16.06
CA VAL A 239 18.36 29.15 17.36
C VAL A 239 18.76 27.67 17.22
N PHE A 240 18.37 27.00 16.13
CA PHE A 240 18.75 25.61 15.88
C PHE A 240 20.26 25.44 15.72
N HIS A 241 20.98 26.46 15.23
CA HIS A 241 22.45 26.43 15.22
C HIS A 241 23.03 26.22 16.63
N CYS A 242 22.51 26.92 17.64
CA CYS A 242 22.94 26.75 19.02
C CYS A 242 22.61 25.36 19.54
N LEU A 243 21.38 24.90 19.32
CA LEU A 243 20.90 23.62 19.84
C LEU A 243 21.59 22.40 19.20
N PHE A 244 21.92 22.45 17.91
CA PHE A 244 22.66 21.37 17.21
C PHE A 244 24.07 21.15 17.77
N ASN A 245 24.68 22.17 18.37
CA ASN A 245 26.02 22.08 18.95
C ASN A 245 26.02 21.49 20.36
N ILE A 246 24.84 21.25 20.95
CA ILE A 246 24.71 20.59 22.25
C ILE A 246 24.89 19.08 22.06
N LYS A 247 25.80 18.47 22.84
CA LYS A 247 26.05 17.02 22.82
C LYS A 247 24.94 16.23 23.54
N ASN A 248 23.67 16.53 23.24
CA ASN A 248 22.51 15.82 23.76
C ASN A 248 21.68 15.27 22.59
N GLN A 249 21.60 13.95 22.49
CA GLN A 249 20.88 13.26 21.43
C GLN A 249 19.38 13.55 21.39
N TYR A 250 18.77 13.88 22.54
CA TYR A 250 17.34 14.16 22.63
C TYR A 250 17.01 15.54 22.06
N ILE A 251 17.87 16.53 22.35
CA ILE A 251 17.79 17.86 21.74
C ILE A 251 17.95 17.74 20.22
N ILE A 252 18.96 17.03 19.74
CA ILE A 252 19.20 16.83 18.30
C ILE A 252 17.97 16.15 17.64
N SER A 253 17.44 15.11 18.28
CA SER A 253 16.23 14.41 17.82
C SER A 253 15.02 15.35 17.71
N ASP A 254 14.79 16.21 18.71
CA ASP A 254 13.70 17.18 18.70
C ASP A 254 13.87 18.24 17.62
N ILE A 255 15.09 18.72 17.38
CA ILE A 255 15.35 19.69 16.31
C ILE A 255 15.07 19.03 14.96
N CYS A 256 15.61 17.84 14.71
CA CYS A 256 15.35 17.10 13.46
C CYS A 256 13.84 16.87 13.27
N ARG A 257 13.13 16.47 14.33
CA ARG A 257 11.67 16.27 14.29
C ARG A 257 10.95 17.58 13.98
N THR A 258 11.34 18.67 14.62
CA THR A 258 10.81 20.01 14.35
C THR A 258 10.99 20.38 12.88
N LEU A 259 12.21 20.26 12.34
CA LEU A 259 12.52 20.54 10.93
C LEU A 259 11.73 19.64 9.96
N SER A 260 11.51 18.37 10.31
CA SER A 260 10.70 17.45 9.52
C SER A 260 9.24 17.93 9.40
N TYR A 261 8.69 18.55 10.44
CA TYR A 261 7.34 19.13 10.40
C TYR A 261 7.29 20.48 9.71
N LEU A 262 8.35 21.29 9.81
CA LEU A 262 8.42 22.60 9.17
C LEU A 262 8.60 22.53 7.66
N THR A 263 9.09 21.41 7.12
CA THR A 263 9.28 21.18 5.68
C THR A 263 7.98 20.76 4.96
N ASN A 264 6.90 21.51 5.19
CA ASN A 264 5.55 21.26 4.66
C ASN A 264 5.10 22.27 3.58
N GLY A 265 6.02 23.09 3.07
CA GLY A 265 5.75 24.04 1.99
C GLY A 265 7.02 24.72 1.48
N PHE A 266 6.98 25.23 0.24
CA PHE A 266 8.14 25.81 -0.44
C PHE A 266 8.78 26.95 0.34
N ASN A 267 7.99 27.90 0.85
CA ASN A 267 8.50 29.04 1.63
C ASN A 267 9.26 28.62 2.90
N ASN A 268 8.82 27.53 3.54
CA ASN A 268 9.47 27.02 4.74
C ASN A 268 10.77 26.30 4.38
N VAL A 269 10.77 25.51 3.30
CA VAL A 269 11.97 24.88 2.75
C VAL A 269 13.03 25.93 2.41
N GLN A 270 12.64 27.00 1.71
CA GLN A 270 13.52 28.12 1.38
C GLN A 270 14.13 28.74 2.65
N ALA A 271 13.32 29.09 3.65
CA ALA A 271 13.81 29.69 4.88
C ALA A 271 14.78 28.78 5.66
N ILE A 272 14.50 27.47 5.71
CA ILE A 272 15.38 26.47 6.34
C ILE A 272 16.72 26.39 5.61
N MET A 273 16.69 26.37 4.28
CA MET A 273 17.89 26.23 3.43
C MET A 273 18.75 27.50 3.38
N GLU A 274 18.15 28.68 3.56
CA GLU A 274 18.85 29.96 3.74
C GLU A 274 19.53 30.09 5.11
N THR A 275 19.11 29.30 6.10
CA THR A 275 19.66 29.39 7.45
C THR A 275 20.98 28.63 7.56
N ILE A 276 21.99 29.32 8.07
CA ILE A 276 23.35 28.78 8.19
C ILE A 276 23.39 27.54 9.12
N ASP A 277 24.26 26.59 8.79
CA ASP A 277 24.55 25.35 9.52
C ASP A 277 23.41 24.33 9.68
N ILE A 278 22.17 24.63 9.30
CA ILE A 278 21.09 23.63 9.39
C ILE A 278 21.36 22.45 8.46
N LEU A 279 21.61 22.70 7.16
CA LEU A 279 21.84 21.62 6.19
C LEU A 279 23.09 20.76 6.54
N PRO A 280 24.28 21.33 6.79
CA PRO A 280 25.44 20.54 7.20
C PRO A 280 25.18 19.67 8.43
N LYS A 281 24.46 20.20 9.43
CA LYS A 281 24.12 19.45 10.66
C LYS A 281 23.10 18.35 10.41
N LEU A 282 22.10 18.58 9.55
CA LEU A 282 21.16 17.53 9.12
C LEU A 282 21.89 16.39 8.42
N LEU A 283 22.85 16.70 7.55
CA LEU A 283 23.64 15.69 6.86
C LEU A 283 24.57 14.92 7.82
N GLU A 284 25.13 15.58 8.84
CA GLU A 284 25.86 14.92 9.93
C GLU A 284 24.95 13.95 10.70
N CYS A 285 23.71 14.36 10.99
CA CYS A 285 22.72 13.57 11.73
C CYS A 285 22.39 12.22 11.07
N LEU A 286 22.40 12.15 9.72
CA LEU A 286 22.20 10.89 8.98
C LEU A 286 23.25 9.82 9.29
N THR A 287 24.44 10.22 9.76
CA THR A 287 25.55 9.30 10.06
C THR A 287 25.59 8.81 11.50
N LEU A 288 24.72 9.32 12.37
CA LEU A 288 24.74 9.03 13.81
C LEU A 288 24.21 7.63 14.16
N ARG A 289 23.62 6.90 13.20
CA ARG A 289 23.08 5.52 13.34
C ARG A 289 22.13 5.36 14.54
N LYS A 290 21.43 6.44 14.88
CA LYS A 290 20.41 6.49 15.92
C LYS A 290 19.10 6.80 15.23
N GLU A 291 18.21 5.82 15.14
CA GLU A 291 16.91 5.97 14.47
C GLU A 291 16.15 7.20 14.95
N ILE A 292 16.20 7.49 16.26
CA ILE A 292 15.58 8.68 16.87
C ILE A 292 16.02 10.02 16.24
N ILE A 293 17.17 10.05 15.57
CA ILE A 293 17.73 11.22 14.87
C ILE A 293 17.71 11.00 13.35
N VAL A 294 18.12 9.82 12.88
CA VAL A 294 18.23 9.51 11.45
C VAL A 294 16.87 9.62 10.76
N ILE A 295 15.82 9.05 11.36
CA ILE A 295 14.47 9.07 10.79
C ILE A 295 13.99 10.51 10.53
N PRO A 296 13.93 11.41 11.53
CA PRO A 296 13.46 12.75 11.29
C PRO A 296 14.41 13.57 10.40
N ALA A 297 15.73 13.37 10.48
CA ALA A 297 16.69 14.05 9.61
C ALA A 297 16.53 13.63 8.14
N LEU A 298 16.39 12.32 7.89
CA LEU A 298 16.15 11.76 6.56
C LEU A 298 14.84 12.29 6.00
N ARG A 299 13.82 12.39 6.85
CA ARG A 299 12.53 12.95 6.46
C ARG A 299 12.64 14.40 6.03
N THR A 300 13.37 15.22 6.78
CA THR A 300 13.64 16.62 6.42
C THR A 300 14.31 16.71 5.05
N ILE A 301 15.36 15.92 4.79
CA ILE A 301 16.04 15.89 3.49
C ILE A 301 15.08 15.44 2.37
N GLY A 302 14.34 14.35 2.58
CA GLY A 302 13.34 13.86 1.64
C GLY A 302 12.26 14.89 1.30
N ASN A 303 11.80 15.66 2.29
CA ASN A 303 10.85 16.75 2.07
C ASN A 303 11.47 17.89 1.27
N ILE A 304 12.70 18.30 1.58
CA ILE A 304 13.39 19.38 0.85
C ILE A 304 13.57 19.00 -0.62
N VAL A 305 14.03 17.79 -0.95
CA VAL A 305 14.23 17.38 -2.35
C VAL A 305 12.91 17.16 -3.11
N THR A 306 11.81 16.89 -2.41
CA THR A 306 10.49 16.71 -3.01
C THR A 306 9.80 18.04 -3.29
N ILE A 307 9.89 19.00 -2.36
CA ILE A 307 9.16 20.28 -2.39
C ILE A 307 10.01 21.40 -3.02
N GLY A 308 11.33 21.36 -2.82
CA GLY A 308 12.25 22.37 -3.27
C GLY A 308 12.50 22.35 -4.79
N ASP A 309 13.02 23.47 -5.28
CA ASP A 309 13.43 23.63 -6.68
C ASP A 309 14.81 23.01 -6.98
N ASP A 310 15.30 23.23 -8.20
CA ASP A 310 16.58 22.74 -8.64
C ASP A 310 17.78 23.30 -7.84
N THR A 311 17.66 24.53 -7.35
CA THR A 311 18.68 25.16 -6.52
C THR A 311 18.86 24.38 -5.22
N HIS A 312 17.75 24.06 -4.55
CA HIS A 312 17.77 23.31 -3.30
C HIS A 312 18.40 21.91 -3.47
N LYS A 313 18.00 21.18 -4.51
CA LYS A 313 18.56 19.85 -4.82
C LYS A 313 20.07 19.94 -5.06
N ASN A 314 20.52 20.92 -5.84
CA ASN A 314 21.94 21.11 -6.14
C ASN A 314 22.77 21.49 -4.91
N VAL A 315 22.21 22.29 -3.99
CA VAL A 315 22.84 22.63 -2.72
C VAL A 315 23.00 21.38 -1.83
N ILE A 316 21.98 20.52 -1.74
CA ILE A 316 22.07 19.25 -1.00
C ILE A 316 23.16 18.34 -1.59
N ILE A 317 23.18 18.19 -2.92
CA ILE A 317 24.20 17.37 -3.60
C ILE A 317 25.60 17.93 -3.35
N SER A 318 25.79 19.24 -3.50
CA SER A 318 27.07 19.93 -3.28
C SER A 318 27.55 19.83 -1.83
N ALA A 319 26.62 19.77 -0.87
CA ALA A 319 26.92 19.57 0.55
C ALA A 319 27.24 18.10 0.91
N GLY A 320 27.26 17.19 -0.06
CA GLY A 320 27.55 15.76 0.14
C GLY A 320 26.33 14.92 0.53
N GLY A 321 25.11 15.39 0.23
CA GLY A 321 23.87 14.70 0.58
C GLY A 321 23.78 13.27 0.04
N LEU A 322 24.18 13.05 -1.21
CA LEU A 322 24.19 11.71 -1.82
C LEU A 322 25.15 10.75 -1.12
N LEU A 323 26.32 11.23 -0.69
CA LEU A 323 27.27 10.42 0.08
C LEU A 323 26.67 9.99 1.43
N ARG A 324 25.96 10.89 2.12
CA ARG A 324 25.31 10.60 3.40
C ARG A 324 24.10 9.67 3.26
N LEU A 325 23.34 9.81 2.18
CA LEU A 325 22.28 8.84 1.85
C LEU A 325 22.88 7.46 1.53
N GLY A 326 24.05 7.40 0.89
CA GLY A 326 24.81 6.16 0.73
C GLY A 326 25.27 5.54 2.05
N ASP A 327 25.71 6.35 3.02
CA ASP A 327 26.04 5.87 4.38
C ASP A 327 24.81 5.26 5.08
N VAL A 328 23.63 5.88 4.92
CA VAL A 328 22.35 5.38 5.43
C VAL A 328 22.00 4.04 4.76
N LEU A 329 21.98 3.98 3.44
CA LEU A 329 21.65 2.75 2.70
C LEU A 329 22.59 1.60 3.09
N ARG A 330 23.92 1.83 3.11
CA ARG A 330 24.91 0.80 3.49
C ARG A 330 24.65 0.20 4.87
N TYR A 331 24.21 1.00 5.83
CA TYR A 331 23.93 0.51 7.18
C TYR A 331 22.58 -0.19 7.26
N TYR A 332 21.51 0.45 6.76
CA TYR A 332 20.15 -0.01 6.97
C TYR A 332 19.70 -1.14 6.02
N LEU A 333 20.33 -1.29 4.84
CA LEU A 333 20.20 -2.52 4.04
C LEU A 333 20.78 -3.73 4.81
N CYS A 334 21.87 -3.55 5.55
CA CYS A 334 22.51 -4.64 6.31
C CYS A 334 21.72 -5.08 7.55
N VAL A 335 20.97 -4.17 8.18
CA VAL A 335 20.16 -4.48 9.38
C VAL A 335 18.68 -4.70 9.07
N ASP A 336 18.30 -4.73 7.78
CA ASP A 336 16.94 -5.03 7.30
C ASP A 336 15.84 -4.05 7.79
N GLU A 337 16.20 -2.77 7.92
CA GLU A 337 15.25 -1.71 8.30
C GLU A 337 14.63 -1.07 7.04
N GLU A 338 13.72 -1.81 6.41
CA GLU A 338 13.20 -1.49 5.07
C GLU A 338 12.53 -0.11 4.97
N ASP A 339 11.90 0.39 6.03
CA ASP A 339 11.24 1.71 6.01
C ASP A 339 12.24 2.87 5.88
N ILE A 340 13.40 2.76 6.53
CA ILE A 340 14.47 3.76 6.44
C ILE A 340 15.13 3.68 5.06
N VAL A 341 15.37 2.46 4.56
CA VAL A 341 15.88 2.23 3.20
C VAL A 341 14.95 2.85 2.16
N LYS A 342 13.65 2.58 2.28
CA LYS A 342 12.61 3.09 1.37
C LYS A 342 12.60 4.63 1.34
N GLU A 343 12.68 5.29 2.48
CA GLU A 343 12.72 6.77 2.55
C GLU A 343 14.04 7.34 1.99
N ALA A 344 15.17 6.66 2.18
CA ALA A 344 16.45 7.07 1.60
C ALA A 344 16.47 6.92 0.08
N LEU A 345 15.95 5.81 -0.45
CA LEU A 345 15.76 5.60 -1.88
C LEU A 345 14.83 6.65 -2.48
N TRP A 346 13.74 7.00 -1.79
CA TRP A 346 12.84 8.06 -2.23
C TRP A 346 13.56 9.41 -2.37
N ALA A 347 14.40 9.78 -1.40
CA ALA A 347 15.17 11.01 -1.49
C ALA A 347 16.15 11.00 -2.69
N ILE A 348 16.77 9.85 -2.98
CA ILE A 348 17.65 9.69 -4.16
C ILE A 348 16.84 9.79 -5.45
N PHE A 349 15.72 9.07 -5.56
CA PHE A 349 14.81 9.12 -6.71
C PHE A 349 14.45 10.55 -7.10
N LYS A 350 14.14 11.40 -6.12
CA LYS A 350 13.80 12.82 -6.34
C LYS A 350 14.95 13.70 -6.81
N MET A 351 16.19 13.22 -6.70
CA MET A 351 17.38 13.89 -7.23
C MET A 351 17.81 13.31 -8.59
N VAL A 352 17.20 12.24 -9.09
CA VAL A 352 17.48 11.63 -10.39
C VAL A 352 16.51 12.18 -11.45
N ASP A 353 16.76 13.40 -11.92
CA ASP A 353 15.88 14.08 -12.90
C ASP A 353 16.61 14.73 -14.08
N ASN A 354 17.95 14.74 -14.07
CA ASN A 354 18.77 15.22 -15.19
C ASN A 354 20.16 14.57 -15.20
N THR A 355 20.87 14.72 -16.31
CA THR A 355 22.17 14.07 -16.54
C THR A 355 23.24 14.42 -15.52
N ASP A 356 23.30 15.65 -15.03
CA ASP A 356 24.34 16.10 -14.09
C ASP A 356 24.13 15.49 -12.70
N ARG A 357 22.87 15.39 -12.27
CA ARG A 357 22.53 14.75 -10.99
C ARG A 357 22.64 13.23 -11.07
N ILE A 358 22.30 12.63 -12.21
CA ILE A 358 22.57 11.22 -12.48
C ILE A 358 24.08 10.94 -12.33
N GLN A 359 24.93 11.77 -12.94
CA GLN A 359 26.38 11.63 -12.79
C GLN A 359 26.81 11.80 -11.33
N SER A 360 26.16 12.67 -10.56
CA SER A 360 26.43 12.86 -9.13
C SER A 360 26.07 11.62 -8.29
N VAL A 361 24.98 10.92 -8.62
CA VAL A 361 24.58 9.64 -7.99
C VAL A 361 25.61 8.55 -8.27
N ILE A 362 26.11 8.50 -9.51
CA ILE A 362 27.16 7.55 -9.91
C ILE A 362 28.47 7.85 -9.18
N ASN A 363 28.87 9.12 -9.13
CA ASN A 363 30.09 9.56 -8.45
C ASN A 363 30.06 9.31 -6.92
N ALA A 364 28.87 9.15 -6.35
CA ALA A 364 28.66 8.80 -4.96
C ALA A 364 28.62 7.27 -4.71
N ASP A 365 28.93 6.46 -5.73
CA ASP A 365 28.96 4.98 -5.68
C ASP A 365 27.62 4.36 -5.24
N LEU A 366 26.49 4.97 -5.62
CA LEU A 366 25.17 4.51 -5.18
C LEU A 366 24.59 3.37 -6.03
N LEU A 367 25.10 3.13 -7.25
CA LEU A 367 24.52 2.13 -8.16
C LEU A 367 24.37 0.73 -7.54
N PRO A 368 25.38 0.17 -6.85
CA PRO A 368 25.24 -1.16 -6.23
C PRO A 368 24.16 -1.18 -5.15
N LEU A 369 24.04 -0.11 -4.35
CA LEU A 369 23.06 -0.01 -3.26
C LEU A 369 21.62 0.12 -3.79
N LEU A 370 21.44 0.85 -4.90
CA LEU A 370 20.15 0.94 -5.59
C LEU A 370 19.72 -0.42 -6.15
N ILE A 371 20.66 -1.20 -6.68
CA ILE A 371 20.41 -2.55 -7.20
C ILE A 371 20.12 -3.54 -6.07
N GLU A 372 20.88 -3.46 -4.96
CA GLU A 372 20.65 -4.27 -3.76
C GLU A 372 19.25 -4.02 -3.17
N GLY A 373 18.75 -2.79 -3.25
CA GLY A 373 17.38 -2.42 -2.88
C GLY A 373 16.28 -3.21 -3.59
N PHE A 374 16.58 -3.91 -4.70
CA PHE A 374 15.61 -4.78 -5.38
C PHE A 374 15.23 -6.00 -4.53
N GLN A 375 16.01 -6.36 -3.51
CA GLN A 375 15.78 -7.56 -2.71
C GLN A 375 14.79 -7.36 -1.55
N PHE A 376 14.48 -6.11 -1.21
CA PHE A 376 13.71 -5.73 -0.02
C PHE A 376 12.27 -5.39 -0.40
N GLU A 377 11.28 -6.09 0.13
CA GLU A 377 9.90 -6.07 -0.39
C GLU A 377 9.29 -4.66 -0.35
N ASN A 378 9.46 -3.92 0.75
CA ASN A 378 8.90 -2.57 0.90
C ASN A 378 9.67 -1.50 0.11
N ALA A 379 10.94 -1.74 -0.21
CA ALA A 379 11.82 -0.80 -0.91
C ALA A 379 11.96 -1.10 -2.42
N GLN A 380 11.65 -2.33 -2.85
CA GLN A 380 11.89 -2.86 -4.19
C GLN A 380 11.31 -1.98 -5.28
N LYS A 381 10.07 -1.49 -5.11
CA LYS A 381 9.42 -0.64 -6.12
C LYS A 381 10.17 0.69 -6.31
N ILE A 382 10.52 1.38 -5.24
CA ILE A 382 11.24 2.66 -5.31
C ILE A 382 12.65 2.46 -5.84
N ALA A 383 13.33 1.39 -5.41
CA ALA A 383 14.65 1.02 -5.92
C ALA A 383 14.62 0.80 -7.44
N THR A 384 13.68 -0.02 -7.91
CA THR A 384 13.47 -0.34 -9.32
C THR A 384 13.23 0.92 -10.13
N TRP A 385 12.36 1.81 -9.64
CA TRP A 385 12.01 3.04 -10.33
C TRP A 385 13.14 4.06 -10.35
N THR A 386 13.94 4.12 -9.29
CA THR A 386 15.16 4.94 -9.25
C THR A 386 16.13 4.48 -10.32
N VAL A 387 16.31 3.17 -10.49
CA VAL A 387 17.16 2.61 -11.53
C VAL A 387 16.58 2.87 -12.92
N ILE A 388 15.28 2.73 -13.13
CA ILE A 388 14.67 3.04 -14.43
C ILE A 388 14.81 4.54 -14.76
N ALA A 389 14.62 5.44 -13.80
CA ALA A 389 14.86 6.87 -13.99
C ALA A 389 16.33 7.18 -14.37
N LEU A 390 17.30 6.45 -13.79
CA LEU A 390 18.71 6.54 -14.19
C LEU A 390 18.94 6.06 -15.64
N ILE A 391 18.18 5.05 -16.09
CA ILE A 391 18.25 4.51 -17.46
C ILE A 391 17.63 5.50 -18.45
N THR A 392 16.39 5.94 -18.21
CA THR A 392 15.63 6.78 -19.15
C THR A 392 16.18 8.20 -19.24
N GLY A 393 16.64 8.78 -18.12
CA GLY A 393 17.27 10.10 -18.09
C GLY A 393 18.78 10.10 -18.36
N GLY A 394 19.40 8.92 -18.47
CA GLY A 394 20.84 8.75 -18.56
C GLY A 394 21.44 8.91 -19.96
N THR A 395 22.74 9.14 -20.02
CA THR A 395 23.51 9.02 -21.27
C THR A 395 23.92 7.57 -21.48
N ILE A 396 24.31 7.21 -22.71
CA ILE A 396 24.87 5.86 -23.00
C ILE A 396 26.02 5.49 -22.04
N GLN A 397 26.84 6.47 -21.62
CA GLN A 397 27.92 6.22 -20.66
C GLN A 397 27.38 5.82 -19.27
N HIS A 398 26.31 6.47 -18.80
CA HIS A 398 25.64 6.09 -17.55
C HIS A 398 25.07 4.67 -17.64
N LEU A 399 24.47 4.30 -18.78
CA LEU A 399 23.94 2.95 -18.99
C LEU A 399 25.04 1.88 -18.95
N ILE A 400 26.22 2.17 -19.51
CA ILE A 400 27.38 1.26 -19.42
C ILE A 400 27.76 1.02 -17.96
N GLN A 401 27.76 2.07 -17.13
CA GLN A 401 28.08 1.96 -15.70
C GLN A 401 27.01 1.16 -14.93
N LEU A 402 25.73 1.35 -15.25
CA LEU A 402 24.63 0.55 -14.69
C LEU A 402 24.73 -0.94 -15.05
N VAL A 403 25.06 -1.25 -16.31
CA VAL A 403 25.31 -2.63 -16.75
C VAL A 403 26.50 -3.23 -16.01
N GLN A 404 27.58 -2.48 -15.84
CA GLN A 404 28.75 -2.90 -15.06
C GLN A 404 28.43 -3.10 -13.57
N ALA A 405 27.50 -2.33 -13.00
CA ALA A 405 27.02 -2.48 -11.64
C ALA A 405 26.09 -3.70 -11.45
N GLY A 406 25.70 -4.40 -12.53
CA GLY A 406 24.95 -5.64 -12.46
C GLY A 406 23.44 -5.51 -12.66
N VAL A 407 22.95 -4.39 -13.19
CA VAL A 407 21.50 -4.14 -13.34
C VAL A 407 20.78 -5.20 -14.18
N LEU A 408 21.43 -5.74 -15.22
CA LEU A 408 20.81 -6.76 -16.07
C LEU A 408 20.54 -8.07 -15.34
N GLN A 409 21.45 -8.49 -14.45
CA GLN A 409 21.21 -9.67 -13.60
C GLN A 409 20.07 -9.39 -12.63
N ALA A 410 20.03 -8.19 -12.04
CA ALA A 410 18.99 -7.81 -11.10
C ALA A 410 17.60 -7.80 -11.77
N PHE A 411 17.47 -7.25 -12.98
CA PHE A 411 16.23 -7.34 -13.74
C PHE A 411 15.87 -8.78 -14.10
N CYS A 412 16.84 -9.64 -14.49
CA CYS A 412 16.55 -11.06 -14.78
C CYS A 412 16.02 -11.81 -13.55
N ASN A 413 16.45 -11.44 -12.34
CA ASN A 413 15.91 -12.00 -11.11
C ASN A 413 14.51 -11.46 -10.83
N LEU A 414 14.27 -10.17 -11.10
CA LEU A 414 12.97 -9.52 -10.88
C LEU A 414 11.84 -10.07 -11.76
N LEU A 415 12.17 -10.71 -12.90
CA LEU A 415 11.20 -11.40 -13.76
C LEU A 415 10.49 -12.59 -13.09
N GLU A 416 11.03 -13.12 -11.98
CA GLU A 416 10.40 -14.20 -11.20
C GLU A 416 9.42 -13.67 -10.12
N SER A 417 9.22 -12.35 -10.05
CA SER A 417 8.35 -11.75 -9.04
C SER A 417 6.89 -12.19 -9.19
N ASN A 418 6.22 -12.45 -8.07
CA ASN A 418 4.77 -12.70 -8.05
C ASN A 418 3.94 -11.44 -8.39
N ASN A 419 4.57 -10.27 -8.30
CA ASN A 419 3.96 -8.98 -8.63
C ASN A 419 4.24 -8.64 -10.10
N TYR A 420 3.18 -8.63 -10.91
CA TYR A 420 3.27 -8.37 -12.35
C TYR A 420 3.78 -6.96 -12.67
N LEU A 421 3.63 -5.98 -11.76
CA LEU A 421 4.19 -4.63 -11.96
C LEU A 421 5.72 -4.65 -11.93
N ASN A 422 6.32 -5.41 -11.02
CA ASN A 422 7.78 -5.54 -10.94
C ASN A 422 8.34 -6.25 -12.17
N ILE A 423 7.60 -7.23 -12.70
CA ILE A 423 7.94 -7.88 -13.98
C ILE A 423 7.91 -6.85 -15.12
N ILE A 424 6.85 -6.05 -15.22
CA ILE A 424 6.72 -5.00 -16.25
C ILE A 424 7.89 -4.02 -16.15
N ASP A 425 8.18 -3.52 -14.95
CA ASP A 425 9.27 -2.56 -14.71
C ASP A 425 10.63 -3.14 -15.12
N ALA A 426 10.88 -4.43 -14.83
CA ALA A 426 12.07 -5.13 -15.28
C ALA A 426 12.16 -5.23 -16.81
N LEU A 427 11.06 -5.60 -17.48
CA LEU A 427 11.00 -5.72 -18.94
C LEU A 427 11.24 -4.37 -19.60
N ILE A 428 10.62 -3.29 -19.11
CA ILE A 428 10.82 -1.92 -19.60
C ILE A 428 12.28 -1.49 -19.43
N GLY A 429 12.85 -1.67 -18.23
CA GLY A 429 14.26 -1.34 -17.98
C GLY A 429 15.23 -2.12 -18.89
N MET A 430 14.94 -3.39 -19.15
CA MET A 430 15.72 -4.20 -20.11
C MET A 430 15.57 -3.70 -21.55
N ALA A 431 14.36 -3.38 -21.99
CA ALA A 431 14.09 -2.90 -23.34
C ALA A 431 14.83 -1.60 -23.62
N GLU A 432 14.82 -0.64 -22.68
CA GLU A 432 15.54 0.63 -22.81
C GLU A 432 17.06 0.43 -22.89
N ILE A 433 17.62 -0.46 -22.06
CA ILE A 433 19.05 -0.81 -22.14
C ILE A 433 19.39 -1.44 -23.49
N LEU A 434 18.55 -2.35 -24.00
CA LEU A 434 18.75 -3.02 -25.29
C LEU A 434 18.63 -2.05 -26.47
N HIS A 435 17.67 -1.12 -26.42
CA HIS A 435 17.49 -0.07 -27.41
C HIS A 435 18.68 0.90 -27.44
N ALA A 436 19.21 1.28 -26.28
CA ALA A 436 20.44 2.08 -26.22
C ALA A 436 21.65 1.30 -26.76
N ALA A 437 21.73 0.00 -26.52
CA ALA A 437 22.79 -0.85 -27.04
C ALA A 437 22.74 -1.00 -28.57
N GLU A 438 21.54 -0.97 -29.17
CA GLU A 438 21.35 -0.96 -30.62
C GLU A 438 21.98 0.27 -31.28
N LYS A 439 21.80 1.46 -30.68
CA LYS A 439 22.39 2.71 -31.17
C LYS A 439 23.92 2.69 -31.23
N ILE A 440 24.57 1.85 -30.41
CA ILE A 440 26.03 1.69 -30.35
C ILE A 440 26.54 0.34 -30.89
N GLY A 441 25.65 -0.48 -31.49
CA GLY A 441 26.02 -1.78 -32.05
C GLY A 441 26.48 -2.82 -31.03
N GLN A 442 26.03 -2.74 -29.77
CA GLN A 442 26.39 -3.65 -28.67
C GLN A 442 25.26 -4.62 -28.28
N THR A 443 24.15 -4.67 -29.04
CA THR A 443 22.98 -5.52 -28.74
C THR A 443 23.34 -6.99 -28.56
N GLU A 444 24.25 -7.53 -29.38
CA GLU A 444 24.67 -8.94 -29.29
C GLU A 444 25.34 -9.25 -27.95
N LYS A 445 26.16 -8.33 -27.43
CA LYS A 445 26.83 -8.51 -26.15
C LYS A 445 25.83 -8.55 -24.99
N LEU A 446 24.83 -7.69 -25.01
CA LEU A 446 23.81 -7.63 -23.94
C LEU A 446 22.82 -8.78 -24.02
N THR A 447 22.39 -9.21 -25.21
CA THR A 447 21.51 -10.38 -25.35
C THR A 447 22.20 -11.67 -24.91
N ILE A 448 23.51 -11.84 -25.17
CA ILE A 448 24.31 -12.94 -24.62
C ILE A 448 24.35 -12.88 -23.09
N MET A 449 24.48 -11.68 -22.51
CA MET A 449 24.49 -11.49 -21.06
C MET A 449 23.13 -11.88 -20.45
N ILE A 450 22.02 -11.43 -21.04
CA ILE A 450 20.66 -11.80 -20.61
C ILE A 450 20.47 -13.33 -20.69
N LYS A 451 20.91 -13.98 -21.76
CA LYS A 451 20.88 -15.45 -21.87
C LYS A 451 21.66 -16.14 -20.76
N LYS A 452 22.88 -15.67 -20.46
CA LYS A 452 23.73 -16.24 -19.39
C LYS A 452 23.09 -16.12 -18.01
N PHE A 453 22.29 -15.08 -17.79
CA PHE A 453 21.57 -14.86 -16.54
C PHE A 453 20.22 -15.61 -16.48
N GLY A 454 19.92 -16.46 -17.48
CA GLY A 454 18.65 -17.18 -17.58
C GLY A 454 17.45 -16.27 -17.91
N GLY A 455 17.71 -15.03 -18.35
CA GLY A 455 16.64 -14.07 -18.62
C GLY A 455 15.82 -14.43 -19.86
N LEU A 456 16.41 -15.06 -20.87
CA LEU A 456 15.68 -15.43 -22.10
C LEU A 456 14.54 -16.40 -21.79
N ASP A 457 14.84 -17.52 -21.12
CA ASP A 457 13.84 -18.54 -20.78
C ASP A 457 12.68 -17.93 -19.96
N LYS A 458 13.01 -17.05 -19.01
CA LYS A 458 12.00 -16.32 -18.21
C LYS A 458 11.13 -15.40 -19.07
N ILE A 459 11.71 -14.64 -19.99
CA ILE A 459 10.96 -13.76 -20.90
C ILE A 459 10.06 -14.60 -21.83
N GLU A 460 10.51 -15.78 -22.26
CA GLU A 460 9.69 -16.71 -23.05
C GLU A 460 8.50 -17.25 -22.24
N ASP A 461 8.72 -17.66 -20.99
CA ASP A 461 7.65 -18.12 -20.09
C ASP A 461 6.60 -17.03 -19.85
N LEU A 462 7.03 -15.76 -19.76
CA LEU A 462 6.15 -14.61 -19.57
C LEU A 462 5.20 -14.35 -20.76
N GLN A 463 5.43 -14.95 -21.93
CA GLN A 463 4.47 -14.89 -23.04
C GLN A 463 3.16 -15.67 -22.76
N TYR A 464 3.15 -16.49 -21.71
CA TYR A 464 1.97 -17.21 -21.24
C TYR A 464 1.32 -16.55 -20.01
N HIS A 465 1.83 -15.39 -19.59
CA HIS A 465 1.36 -14.70 -18.40
C HIS A 465 -0.08 -14.16 -18.58
N LYS A 466 -0.88 -14.22 -17.51
CA LYS A 466 -2.31 -13.81 -17.54
C LYS A 466 -2.48 -12.30 -17.80
N ASN A 467 -1.53 -11.48 -17.36
CA ASN A 467 -1.55 -10.04 -17.57
C ASN A 467 -1.11 -9.70 -19.00
N GLU A 468 -1.99 -9.03 -19.76
CA GLU A 468 -1.76 -8.70 -21.16
C GLU A 468 -0.53 -7.82 -21.39
N ARG A 469 -0.24 -6.89 -20.47
CA ARG A 469 0.92 -6.01 -20.59
C ARG A 469 2.23 -6.79 -20.42
N VAL A 470 2.31 -7.67 -19.42
CA VAL A 470 3.47 -8.57 -19.28
C VAL A 470 3.69 -9.40 -20.55
N TYR A 471 2.62 -9.95 -21.12
CA TYR A 471 2.69 -10.66 -22.40
C TYR A 471 3.18 -9.76 -23.54
N ALA A 472 2.62 -8.56 -23.68
CA ALA A 472 2.95 -7.65 -24.77
C ALA A 472 4.42 -7.22 -24.73
N GLU A 473 4.91 -6.82 -23.54
CA GLU A 473 6.29 -6.38 -23.34
C GLU A 473 7.29 -7.53 -23.55
N SER A 474 7.01 -8.72 -22.99
CA SER A 474 7.86 -9.90 -23.18
C SER A 474 7.94 -10.32 -24.65
N LEU A 475 6.80 -10.34 -25.35
CA LEU A 475 6.74 -10.64 -26.78
C LEU A 475 7.49 -9.58 -27.62
N ALA A 476 7.38 -8.30 -27.27
CA ALA A 476 8.08 -7.22 -27.98
C ALA A 476 9.60 -7.39 -27.89
N ILE A 477 10.13 -7.69 -26.70
CA ILE A 477 11.57 -7.94 -26.49
C ILE A 477 12.04 -9.15 -27.29
N ILE A 478 11.29 -10.26 -27.27
CA ILE A 478 11.63 -11.49 -28.00
C ILE A 478 11.65 -11.27 -29.51
N ASN A 479 10.58 -10.67 -30.05
CA ASN A 479 10.48 -10.38 -31.48
C ASN A 479 11.58 -9.44 -31.97
N THR A 480 11.92 -8.42 -31.18
CA THR A 480 12.86 -7.38 -31.59
C THR A 480 14.31 -7.83 -31.46
N TYR A 481 14.67 -8.45 -30.34
CA TYR A 481 16.08 -8.69 -29.99
C TYR A 481 16.52 -10.15 -30.08
N PHE A 482 15.60 -11.13 -30.10
CA PHE A 482 15.94 -12.56 -30.07
C PHE A 482 15.53 -13.32 -31.35
N LEU A 483 14.39 -13.00 -31.99
CA LEU A 483 13.87 -13.75 -33.15
C LEU A 483 14.40 -13.32 -34.53
N GLN A 484 14.94 -12.11 -34.69
CA GLN A 484 15.38 -11.59 -36.00
C GLN A 484 16.47 -12.43 -36.71
N ARG A 485 17.08 -13.41 -36.03
CA ARG A 485 18.07 -14.34 -36.62
C ARG A 485 17.55 -15.76 -36.87
N GLU A 486 16.59 -16.28 -36.09
CA GLU A 486 16.02 -17.62 -36.39
C GLU A 486 15.22 -17.61 -37.70
N ALA A 487 14.59 -16.48 -38.03
CA ALA A 487 13.93 -16.28 -39.32
C ALA A 487 14.90 -16.32 -40.51
N ARG A 488 16.14 -15.83 -40.38
CA ARG A 488 17.15 -15.89 -41.46
C ARG A 488 17.69 -17.30 -41.68
N ILE A 489 17.84 -18.08 -40.61
CA ILE A 489 18.26 -19.49 -40.70
C ILE A 489 17.12 -20.36 -41.27
N ASN A 490 15.87 -20.03 -40.92
CA ASN A 490 14.69 -20.74 -41.41
C ASN A 490 14.24 -20.33 -42.83
N GLU A 491 14.48 -19.10 -43.29
CA GLU A 491 14.24 -18.71 -44.69
C GLU A 491 15.19 -19.44 -45.65
N ASP A 492 16.44 -19.67 -45.25
CA ASP A 492 17.40 -20.46 -46.01
C ASP A 492 17.03 -21.97 -46.02
N ALA A 493 16.44 -22.49 -44.94
CA ALA A 493 15.96 -23.88 -44.88
C ALA A 493 14.65 -24.10 -45.65
N LEU A 494 13.69 -23.16 -45.51
CA LEU A 494 12.39 -23.19 -46.17
C LEU A 494 12.50 -22.91 -47.67
N SER A 495 13.45 -22.07 -48.11
CA SER A 495 13.75 -21.88 -49.53
C SER A 495 14.37 -23.12 -50.18
N VAL A 496 15.18 -23.89 -49.43
CA VAL A 496 15.71 -25.18 -49.88
C VAL A 496 14.62 -26.25 -49.98
N GLU A 497 13.66 -26.29 -49.05
CA GLU A 497 12.52 -27.23 -49.12
C GLU A 497 11.45 -26.83 -50.15
N LEU A 498 11.16 -25.53 -50.32
CA LEU A 498 10.27 -25.02 -51.38
C LEU A 498 10.84 -25.20 -52.79
N CYS A 499 12.17 -25.16 -52.94
CA CYS A 499 12.83 -25.52 -54.20
C CYS A 499 12.72 -27.02 -54.51
N LYS A 500 12.81 -27.89 -53.50
CA LYS A 500 12.57 -29.34 -53.66
C LYS A 500 11.10 -29.66 -53.97
N ALA A 501 10.16 -28.97 -53.33
CA ALA A 501 8.73 -29.14 -53.56
C ALA A 501 8.25 -28.58 -54.92
N LYS A 502 9.03 -27.73 -55.58
CA LYS A 502 8.77 -27.26 -56.96
C LYS A 502 9.16 -28.27 -58.03
N GLU A 503 10.02 -29.24 -57.72
CA GLU A 503 10.48 -30.26 -58.68
C GLU A 503 9.53 -31.48 -58.76
N ASP A 504 8.75 -31.76 -57.71
CA ASP A 504 7.75 -32.85 -57.66
C ASP A 504 6.31 -32.35 -57.99
N ASP A 505 6.14 -31.99 -59.26
CA ASP A 505 4.93 -32.02 -60.10
C ASP A 505 3.50 -31.77 -59.52
N ARG A 506 2.85 -30.74 -60.11
CA ARG A 506 1.39 -30.52 -60.35
C ARG A 506 0.53 -29.76 -59.34
N LEU A 507 0.65 -28.43 -59.39
CA LEU A 507 -0.49 -27.52 -59.63
C LEU A 507 0.04 -26.14 -60.05
N SER A 508 0.18 -25.96 -61.37
CA SER A 508 0.27 -24.66 -62.01
C SER A 508 -1.05 -23.90 -61.81
N ASN A 509 -0.95 -22.61 -61.49
CA ASN A 509 -2.00 -21.59 -61.32
C ASN A 509 -2.59 -21.46 -59.92
N CYS A 510 -1.91 -20.69 -59.07
CA CYS A 510 -2.53 -19.62 -58.29
C CYS A 510 -1.48 -18.51 -58.10
N ASN A 511 -1.73 -17.35 -58.72
CA ASN A 511 -1.04 -16.11 -58.34
C ASN A 511 -1.42 -15.78 -56.90
N LEU A 512 -0.45 -15.83 -55.99
CA LEU A 512 -0.59 -15.29 -54.65
C LEU A 512 -0.21 -13.82 -54.70
N ASP A 513 -1.23 -12.98 -54.86
CA ASP A 513 -1.14 -11.56 -54.52
C ASP A 513 -1.14 -11.46 -52.99
N THR A 514 -0.16 -10.76 -52.43
CA THR A 514 0.19 -10.77 -51.00
C THR A 514 -0.72 -9.92 -50.11
N ASN A 515 -1.99 -9.74 -50.45
CA ASN A 515 -2.97 -9.05 -49.60
C ASN A 515 -4.37 -9.65 -49.77
N GLN A 516 -4.96 -10.11 -48.66
CA GLN A 516 -6.34 -10.59 -48.50
C GLN A 516 -6.71 -11.97 -49.09
N ALA A 517 -6.66 -13.01 -48.25
CA ALA A 517 -7.71 -14.03 -48.15
C ALA A 517 -7.51 -14.82 -46.83
N LEU A 518 -8.52 -14.83 -45.94
CA LEU A 518 -8.58 -15.84 -44.88
C LEU A 518 -8.55 -17.24 -45.52
N PRO A 519 -7.85 -18.24 -44.94
CA PRO A 519 -7.99 -19.61 -45.39
C PRO A 519 -9.44 -20.06 -45.22
N ASP A 520 -10.00 -20.68 -46.26
CA ASP A 520 -11.36 -21.20 -46.29
C ASP A 520 -11.51 -22.37 -45.30
N LEU A 521 -11.86 -22.05 -44.05
CA LEU A 521 -12.02 -23.00 -42.94
C LEU A 521 -13.10 -24.06 -43.22
N SER A 522 -13.99 -23.84 -44.21
CA SER A 522 -14.98 -24.83 -44.64
C SER A 522 -14.36 -26.09 -45.28
N LYS A 523 -13.10 -25.99 -45.74
CA LYS A 523 -12.34 -27.12 -46.30
C LYS A 523 -11.68 -28.03 -45.25
N ILE A 524 -11.73 -27.66 -43.96
CA ILE A 524 -11.26 -28.50 -42.84
C ILE A 524 -12.29 -29.63 -42.54
N ASN A 525 -13.39 -29.71 -43.28
CA ASN A 525 -14.46 -30.66 -43.03
C ASN A 525 -14.12 -32.09 -43.53
N VAL A 526 -14.06 -33.03 -42.58
CA VAL A 526 -14.33 -34.48 -42.69
C VAL A 526 -13.30 -35.37 -43.41
N THR A 527 -12.40 -34.88 -44.27
CA THR A 527 -11.48 -35.80 -45.01
C THR A 527 -10.17 -36.14 -44.27
N LEU A 528 -9.78 -35.35 -43.27
CA LEU A 528 -8.53 -35.52 -42.50
C LEU A 528 -8.52 -36.77 -41.61
N THR A 529 -9.67 -37.37 -41.30
CA THR A 529 -9.78 -38.54 -40.42
C THR A 529 -9.47 -39.88 -41.10
N SER A 530 -9.27 -39.92 -42.43
CA SER A 530 -9.16 -41.18 -43.17
C SER A 530 -7.80 -41.48 -43.80
N ARG A 531 -6.81 -40.57 -43.73
CA ARG A 531 -5.58 -40.69 -44.56
C ARG A 531 -4.25 -40.26 -43.94
N LEU A 532 -4.19 -39.88 -42.66
CA LEU A 532 -2.96 -39.42 -42.02
C LEU A 532 -2.58 -40.31 -40.84
N SER A 533 -1.28 -40.47 -40.59
CA SER A 533 -0.76 -41.10 -39.37
C SER A 533 -1.08 -40.23 -38.14
N ILE A 534 -1.13 -40.83 -36.94
CA ILE A 534 -1.43 -40.11 -35.69
C ILE A 534 -0.47 -38.93 -35.49
N GLU A 535 0.81 -39.06 -35.87
CA GLU A 535 1.80 -37.97 -35.80
C GLU A 535 1.50 -36.82 -36.76
N GLU A 536 1.10 -37.09 -38.00
CA GLU A 536 0.74 -36.06 -38.98
C GLU A 536 -0.57 -35.36 -38.63
N ILE A 537 -1.52 -36.08 -38.05
CA ILE A 537 -2.75 -35.52 -37.46
C ILE A 537 -2.39 -34.62 -36.29
N MET A 538 -1.46 -35.02 -35.42
CA MET A 538 -1.03 -34.23 -34.26
C MET A 538 -0.25 -32.96 -34.67
N ILE A 539 0.58 -33.01 -35.71
CA ILE A 539 1.28 -31.84 -36.25
C ILE A 539 0.29 -30.89 -36.94
N SER A 540 -0.62 -31.42 -37.75
CA SER A 540 -1.67 -30.64 -38.42
C SER A 540 -2.63 -30.02 -37.42
N LEU A 541 -3.05 -30.76 -36.40
CA LEU A 541 -3.87 -30.26 -35.30
C LEU A 541 -3.13 -29.23 -34.46
N ARG A 542 -1.83 -29.41 -34.18
CA ARG A 542 -1.02 -28.41 -33.45
C ARG A 542 -0.89 -27.11 -34.25
N ASN A 543 -0.74 -27.20 -35.57
CA ASN A 543 -0.72 -26.03 -36.45
C ASN A 543 -2.10 -25.38 -36.57
N ILE A 544 -3.18 -26.17 -36.74
CA ILE A 544 -4.56 -25.67 -36.75
C ILE A 544 -4.90 -24.99 -35.42
N VAL A 545 -4.54 -25.62 -34.29
CA VAL A 545 -4.73 -25.09 -32.94
C VAL A 545 -3.90 -23.84 -32.71
N LYS A 546 -2.63 -23.79 -33.14
CA LYS A 546 -1.79 -22.57 -33.08
C LYS A 546 -2.35 -21.46 -33.96
N THR A 547 -2.73 -21.77 -35.20
CA THR A 547 -3.33 -20.81 -36.13
C THR A 547 -4.67 -20.30 -35.61
N MET A 548 -5.54 -21.18 -35.10
CA MET A 548 -6.80 -20.81 -34.47
C MET A 548 -6.57 -20.01 -33.19
N PHE A 549 -5.57 -20.35 -32.37
CA PHE A 549 -5.17 -19.58 -31.20
C PHE A 549 -4.74 -18.16 -31.59
N HIS A 550 -3.94 -18.01 -32.65
CA HIS A 550 -3.56 -16.69 -33.17
C HIS A 550 -4.73 -15.92 -33.82
N LEU A 551 -5.69 -16.61 -34.44
CA LEU A 551 -6.87 -16.00 -35.05
C LEU A 551 -7.92 -15.59 -34.01
N CYS A 552 -8.16 -16.42 -32.98
CA CYS A 552 -9.13 -16.15 -31.91
C CYS A 552 -8.63 -15.10 -30.90
N LYS A 553 -7.31 -14.83 -30.85
CA LYS A 553 -6.72 -13.81 -29.99
C LYS A 553 -6.87 -12.38 -30.55
N LYS A 554 -7.37 -12.20 -31.78
CA LYS A 554 -7.62 -10.87 -32.35
C LYS A 554 -8.95 -10.31 -31.86
N ASN A 555 -8.95 -9.03 -31.53
CA ASN A 555 -10.14 -8.24 -31.23
C ASN A 555 -10.52 -7.47 -32.52
N PRO A 556 -11.74 -7.57 -33.07
CA PRO A 556 -12.96 -8.20 -32.54
C PRO A 556 -12.98 -9.73 -32.60
N PRO A 557 -13.80 -10.41 -31.76
CA PRO A 557 -13.95 -11.86 -31.76
C PRO A 557 -14.33 -12.39 -33.14
N LEU A 558 -13.89 -13.62 -33.46
CA LEU A 558 -14.18 -14.28 -34.74
C LEU A 558 -15.70 -14.33 -34.97
N ALA A 559 -16.12 -13.99 -36.19
CA ALA A 559 -17.52 -14.07 -36.58
C ALA A 559 -18.03 -15.52 -36.49
N ILE A 560 -19.26 -15.69 -35.98
CA ILE A 560 -19.92 -16.99 -35.81
C ILE A 560 -19.94 -17.84 -37.08
N GLU A 561 -20.00 -17.21 -38.26
CA GLU A 561 -19.98 -17.87 -39.57
C GLU A 561 -18.69 -18.68 -39.81
N LEU A 562 -17.56 -18.23 -39.25
CA LEU A 562 -16.26 -18.91 -39.35
C LEU A 562 -16.09 -20.00 -38.29
N ILE A 563 -16.78 -19.88 -37.15
CA ILE A 563 -16.68 -20.80 -36.01
C ILE A 563 -17.65 -21.97 -36.13
N ARG A 564 -18.85 -21.74 -36.64
CA ARG A 564 -19.91 -22.78 -36.72
C ARG A 564 -19.44 -24.10 -37.37
N PRO A 565 -18.66 -24.12 -38.46
CA PRO A 565 -18.19 -25.37 -39.09
C PRO A 565 -17.19 -26.16 -38.24
N ILE A 566 -16.44 -25.51 -37.35
CA ILE A 566 -15.35 -26.12 -36.56
C ILE A 566 -15.80 -26.57 -35.16
N LEU A 567 -16.96 -26.10 -34.68
CA LEU A 567 -17.49 -26.47 -33.35
C LEU A 567 -17.57 -27.99 -33.09
N PRO A 568 -18.02 -28.85 -34.04
CA PRO A 568 -18.04 -30.29 -33.82
C PRO A 568 -16.66 -30.92 -33.63
N ILE A 569 -15.59 -30.27 -34.12
CA ILE A 569 -14.22 -30.75 -34.00
C ILE A 569 -13.76 -30.69 -32.55
N PHE A 570 -14.17 -29.68 -31.77
CA PHE A 570 -13.75 -29.55 -30.38
C PHE A 570 -14.20 -30.74 -29.52
N SER A 571 -15.42 -31.23 -29.75
CA SER A 571 -15.91 -32.46 -29.10
C SER A 571 -15.05 -33.68 -29.43
N TYR A 572 -14.56 -33.79 -30.67
CA TYR A 572 -13.60 -34.83 -31.05
C TYR A 572 -12.22 -34.62 -30.38
N LEU A 573 -11.72 -33.39 -30.30
CA LEU A 573 -10.41 -33.10 -29.67
C LEU A 573 -10.37 -33.51 -28.20
N PHE A 574 -11.46 -33.36 -27.46
CA PHE A 574 -11.55 -33.85 -26.08
C PHE A 574 -11.49 -35.38 -25.96
N THR A 575 -11.76 -36.13 -27.04
CA THR A 575 -11.58 -37.60 -27.05
C THR A 575 -10.13 -38.04 -27.23
N ILE A 576 -9.27 -37.13 -27.69
CA ILE A 576 -7.84 -37.39 -27.88
C ILE A 576 -7.18 -37.38 -26.51
N ARG A 577 -6.61 -38.52 -26.09
CA ARG A 577 -5.93 -38.69 -24.79
C ARG A 577 -4.54 -38.02 -24.76
N ASN A 578 -4.47 -36.74 -25.09
CA ASN A 578 -3.25 -35.94 -25.08
C ASN A 578 -3.47 -34.64 -24.31
N GLN A 579 -2.69 -34.42 -23.24
CA GLN A 579 -2.84 -33.25 -22.37
C GLN A 579 -2.57 -31.91 -23.08
N SER A 580 -1.63 -31.87 -24.02
CA SER A 580 -1.32 -30.64 -24.77
C SER A 580 -2.46 -30.25 -25.72
N VAL A 581 -3.11 -31.25 -26.33
CA VAL A 581 -4.31 -31.02 -27.17
C VAL A 581 -5.46 -30.51 -26.31
N ILE A 582 -5.76 -31.18 -25.20
CA ILE A 582 -6.83 -30.77 -24.28
C ILE A 582 -6.60 -29.35 -23.76
N SER A 583 -5.38 -29.04 -23.29
CA SER A 583 -5.01 -27.70 -22.79
C SER A 583 -5.25 -26.63 -23.85
N SER A 584 -4.80 -26.88 -25.09
CA SER A 584 -4.95 -25.92 -26.17
C SER A 584 -6.42 -25.78 -26.62
N THR A 585 -7.18 -26.87 -26.61
CA THR A 585 -8.63 -26.84 -26.86
C THR A 585 -9.34 -26.00 -25.81
N CYS A 586 -9.03 -26.16 -24.52
CA CYS A 586 -9.59 -25.30 -23.46
C CYS A 586 -9.25 -23.82 -23.67
N TRP A 587 -8.01 -23.49 -24.08
CA TRP A 587 -7.63 -22.11 -24.37
C TRP A 587 -8.40 -21.52 -25.56
N ILE A 588 -8.56 -22.28 -26.64
CA ILE A 588 -9.37 -21.85 -27.79
C ILE A 588 -10.80 -21.54 -27.34
N LEU A 589 -11.40 -22.43 -26.54
CA LEU A 589 -12.76 -22.21 -26.03
C LEU A 589 -12.85 -20.95 -25.17
N ALA A 590 -11.89 -20.72 -24.27
CA ALA A 590 -11.84 -19.50 -23.46
C ALA A 590 -11.86 -18.23 -24.33
N TYR A 591 -11.03 -18.17 -25.38
CA TYR A 591 -11.02 -17.03 -26.31
C TYR A 591 -12.29 -16.91 -27.15
N LEU A 592 -12.89 -18.03 -27.59
CA LEU A 592 -14.13 -18.00 -28.37
C LEU A 592 -15.30 -17.44 -27.57
N THR A 593 -15.33 -17.74 -26.27
CA THR A 593 -16.39 -17.27 -25.35
C THR A 593 -16.18 -15.86 -24.81
N ASP A 594 -14.98 -15.31 -24.93
CA ASP A 594 -14.65 -13.98 -24.38
C ASP A 594 -15.43 -12.87 -25.11
N GLY A 595 -16.32 -12.18 -24.39
CA GLY A 595 -17.07 -11.03 -24.88
C GLY A 595 -18.00 -11.28 -26.08
N CYS A 596 -18.33 -12.55 -26.42
CA CYS A 596 -19.12 -12.88 -27.61
C CYS A 596 -20.30 -13.83 -27.32
N ASP A 597 -21.48 -13.26 -27.13
CA ASP A 597 -22.72 -13.99 -26.83
C ASP A 597 -23.14 -14.98 -27.92
N ASP A 598 -23.00 -14.60 -29.19
CA ASP A 598 -23.32 -15.50 -30.32
C ASP A 598 -22.46 -16.77 -30.29
N ASN A 599 -21.16 -16.63 -29.98
CA ASN A 599 -20.24 -17.75 -29.86
C ASN A 599 -20.58 -18.62 -28.64
N ILE A 600 -20.96 -18.00 -27.51
CA ILE A 600 -21.42 -18.73 -26.33
C ILE A 600 -22.66 -19.56 -26.66
N HIS A 601 -23.68 -18.96 -27.30
CA HIS A 601 -24.90 -19.68 -27.69
C HIS A 601 -24.59 -20.84 -28.63
N ALA A 602 -23.79 -20.61 -29.67
CA ALA A 602 -23.40 -21.66 -30.60
C ALA A 602 -22.60 -22.78 -29.91
N LEU A 603 -21.75 -22.44 -28.95
CA LEU A 603 -21.00 -23.42 -28.16
C LEU A 603 -21.94 -24.27 -27.29
N LEU A 604 -22.93 -23.67 -26.63
CA LEU A 604 -23.89 -24.39 -25.80
C LEU A 604 -24.72 -25.38 -26.60
N GLU A 605 -25.11 -25.04 -27.84
CA GLU A 605 -25.84 -25.95 -28.76
C GLU A 605 -25.06 -27.22 -29.11
N THR A 606 -23.73 -27.23 -28.98
CA THR A 606 -22.89 -28.40 -29.28
C THR A 606 -22.92 -29.48 -28.21
N GLY A 607 -23.39 -29.14 -26.99
CA GLY A 607 -23.34 -30.06 -25.86
C GLY A 607 -21.93 -30.36 -25.32
N ILE A 608 -20.95 -29.47 -25.57
CA ILE A 608 -19.55 -29.64 -25.13
C ILE A 608 -19.30 -29.33 -23.65
N LEU A 609 -20.29 -28.75 -22.98
CA LEU A 609 -20.16 -28.24 -21.61
C LEU A 609 -19.76 -29.32 -20.58
N PRO A 610 -20.30 -30.55 -20.61
CA PRO A 610 -19.84 -31.62 -19.72
C PRO A 610 -18.34 -31.95 -19.87
N GLN A 611 -17.79 -31.86 -21.09
CA GLN A 611 -16.36 -32.09 -21.35
C GLN A 611 -15.50 -30.97 -20.76
N VAL A 612 -15.95 -29.71 -20.91
CA VAL A 612 -15.28 -28.54 -20.31
C VAL A 612 -15.30 -28.63 -18.79
N LEU A 613 -16.45 -28.97 -18.19
CA LEU A 613 -16.59 -29.15 -16.74
C LEU A 613 -15.72 -30.31 -16.23
N GLY A 614 -15.63 -31.41 -16.97
CA GLY A 614 -14.70 -32.51 -16.65
C GLY A 614 -13.23 -32.07 -16.61
N CYS A 615 -12.84 -31.08 -17.43
CA CYS A 615 -11.48 -30.53 -17.40
C CYS A 615 -11.17 -29.75 -16.11
N LEU A 616 -12.18 -29.27 -15.37
CA LEU A 616 -11.99 -28.63 -14.07
C LEU A 616 -11.39 -29.59 -13.03
N MET A 617 -11.59 -30.90 -13.21
CA MET A 617 -11.09 -31.93 -12.30
C MET A 617 -9.65 -32.37 -12.62
N SER A 618 -9.00 -31.76 -13.61
CA SER A 618 -7.61 -32.03 -13.96
C SER A 618 -6.65 -31.55 -12.87
N GLN A 619 -5.58 -32.31 -12.61
CA GLN A 619 -4.48 -31.85 -11.73
C GLN A 619 -3.59 -30.78 -12.41
N ALA A 620 -3.67 -30.65 -13.74
CA ALA A 620 -2.79 -29.76 -14.49
C ALA A 620 -3.40 -28.36 -14.63
N LYS A 621 -2.74 -27.35 -14.05
CA LYS A 621 -3.20 -25.94 -14.06
C LYS A 621 -3.42 -25.39 -15.48
N ASN A 622 -2.61 -25.81 -16.45
CA ASN A 622 -2.74 -25.44 -17.85
C ASN A 622 -4.00 -26.01 -18.56
N ILE A 623 -4.75 -26.90 -17.90
CA ILE A 623 -6.01 -27.47 -18.40
C ILE A 623 -7.20 -26.86 -17.64
N PHE A 624 -7.21 -26.93 -16.31
CA PHE A 624 -8.40 -26.52 -15.56
C PHE A 624 -8.58 -25.00 -15.51
N VAL A 625 -7.50 -24.20 -15.56
CA VAL A 625 -7.60 -22.72 -15.58
C VAL A 625 -8.30 -22.22 -16.84
N PRO A 626 -7.90 -22.59 -18.07
CA PRO A 626 -8.64 -22.16 -19.25
C PRO A 626 -10.06 -22.74 -19.32
N ALA A 627 -10.29 -23.95 -18.78
CA ALA A 627 -11.64 -24.49 -18.66
C ALA A 627 -12.52 -23.66 -17.71
N LEU A 628 -11.98 -23.23 -16.57
CA LEU A 628 -12.65 -22.33 -15.63
C LEU A 628 -12.99 -21.00 -16.29
N ARG A 629 -12.09 -20.43 -17.09
CA ARG A 629 -12.33 -19.21 -17.87
C ARG A 629 -13.51 -19.35 -18.83
N THR A 630 -13.57 -20.45 -19.56
CA THR A 630 -14.72 -20.73 -20.44
C THR A 630 -16.02 -20.74 -19.63
N VAL A 631 -16.05 -21.40 -18.47
CA VAL A 631 -17.23 -21.42 -17.59
C VAL A 631 -17.57 -20.02 -17.08
N ALA A 632 -16.56 -19.25 -16.65
CA ALA A 632 -16.73 -17.88 -16.17
C ALA A 632 -17.31 -16.96 -17.25
N HIS A 633 -16.79 -17.01 -18.48
CA HIS A 633 -17.29 -16.21 -19.61
C HIS A 633 -18.74 -16.58 -19.96
N ILE A 634 -19.11 -17.88 -19.90
CA ILE A 634 -20.48 -18.31 -20.15
C ILE A 634 -21.46 -17.67 -19.14
N VAL A 635 -21.08 -17.60 -17.86
CA VAL A 635 -21.96 -17.07 -16.80
C VAL A 635 -21.82 -15.57 -16.59
N GLU A 636 -20.82 -14.91 -17.18
CA GLU A 636 -20.41 -13.54 -16.88
C GLU A 636 -21.56 -12.52 -16.93
N SER A 637 -22.45 -12.65 -17.93
CA SER A 637 -23.58 -11.74 -18.13
C SER A 637 -24.71 -11.92 -17.11
N GLY A 638 -24.68 -12.96 -16.28
CA GLY A 638 -25.77 -13.32 -15.36
C GLY A 638 -27.05 -13.77 -16.08
N ASP A 639 -26.97 -14.07 -17.39
CA ASP A 639 -28.13 -14.49 -18.17
C ASP A 639 -28.66 -15.84 -17.68
N THR A 640 -29.98 -15.92 -17.45
CA THR A 640 -30.59 -17.10 -16.83
C THR A 640 -30.52 -18.34 -17.72
N TYR A 641 -30.52 -18.20 -19.05
CA TYR A 641 -30.35 -19.34 -19.95
C TYR A 641 -28.92 -19.90 -19.86
N LYS A 642 -27.89 -19.04 -19.94
CA LYS A 642 -26.48 -19.46 -19.88
C LYS A 642 -26.09 -20.02 -18.51
N THR A 643 -26.51 -19.36 -17.43
CA THR A 643 -26.25 -19.80 -16.05
C THR A 643 -26.95 -21.13 -15.76
N ASN A 644 -28.21 -21.31 -16.17
CA ASN A 644 -28.91 -22.59 -16.04
C ASN A 644 -28.25 -23.70 -16.87
N ALA A 645 -27.71 -23.40 -18.05
CA ALA A 645 -26.99 -24.40 -18.85
C ALA A 645 -25.78 -24.97 -18.08
N VAL A 646 -25.00 -24.12 -17.40
CA VAL A 646 -23.88 -24.53 -16.54
C VAL A 646 -24.36 -25.31 -15.33
N ILE A 647 -25.41 -24.85 -14.65
CA ILE A 647 -25.99 -25.53 -13.48
C ILE A 647 -26.50 -26.93 -13.86
N PHE A 648 -27.30 -27.06 -14.93
CA PHE A 648 -27.85 -28.35 -15.37
C PHE A 648 -26.80 -29.31 -15.90
N ALA A 649 -25.65 -28.82 -16.38
CA ALA A 649 -24.50 -29.66 -16.72
C ALA A 649 -23.67 -30.11 -15.49
N GLY A 650 -24.08 -29.75 -14.26
CA GLY A 650 -23.41 -30.10 -13.02
C GLY A 650 -22.28 -29.16 -12.62
N GLY A 651 -22.25 -27.94 -13.15
CA GLY A 651 -21.16 -26.98 -12.94
C GLY A 651 -20.89 -26.65 -11.47
N LEU A 652 -21.93 -26.49 -10.65
CA LEU A 652 -21.78 -26.15 -9.23
C LEU A 652 -21.04 -27.22 -8.42
N SER A 653 -21.25 -28.51 -8.72
CA SER A 653 -20.53 -29.62 -8.07
C SER A 653 -19.05 -29.66 -8.44
N HIS A 654 -18.73 -29.37 -9.71
CA HIS A 654 -17.35 -29.25 -10.17
C HIS A 654 -16.66 -28.03 -9.53
N LEU A 655 -17.35 -26.89 -9.45
CA LEU A 655 -16.82 -25.69 -8.81
C LEU A 655 -16.65 -25.88 -7.30
N TYR A 656 -17.55 -26.58 -6.60
CA TYR A 656 -17.36 -26.95 -5.20
C TYR A 656 -16.06 -27.73 -4.99
N THR A 657 -15.85 -28.79 -5.79
CA THR A 657 -14.66 -29.64 -5.67
C THR A 657 -13.38 -28.85 -5.97
N LEU A 658 -13.40 -28.02 -7.02
CA LEU A 658 -12.27 -27.17 -7.38
C LEU A 658 -12.00 -26.12 -6.29
N LEU A 659 -13.04 -25.48 -5.74
CA LEU A 659 -12.93 -24.49 -4.68
C LEU A 659 -12.26 -25.08 -3.44
N ARG A 660 -12.69 -26.27 -2.98
CA ARG A 660 -12.07 -26.95 -1.85
C ARG A 660 -10.60 -27.25 -2.10
N ASN A 661 -10.25 -27.76 -3.28
CA ASN A 661 -8.85 -28.00 -3.64
C ASN A 661 -8.02 -26.71 -3.64
N CYS A 662 -8.57 -25.62 -4.17
CA CYS A 662 -7.89 -24.32 -4.22
C CYS A 662 -7.72 -23.68 -2.83
N LEU A 663 -8.71 -23.82 -1.93
CA LEU A 663 -8.61 -23.37 -0.54
C LEU A 663 -7.51 -24.12 0.21
N VAL A 664 -7.41 -25.44 0.05
CA VAL A 664 -6.35 -26.26 0.66
C VAL A 664 -4.96 -25.91 0.11
N ASN A 665 -4.86 -25.63 -1.19
CA ASN A 665 -3.57 -25.31 -1.83
C ASN A 665 -3.15 -23.84 -1.71
N GLY A 666 -4.01 -22.96 -1.17
CA GLY A 666 -3.73 -21.52 -1.06
C GLY A 666 -3.75 -20.76 -2.40
N ASP A 667 -4.46 -21.26 -3.42
CA ASP A 667 -4.53 -20.65 -4.76
C ASP A 667 -5.54 -19.47 -4.81
N THR A 668 -5.24 -18.38 -4.08
CA THR A 668 -6.16 -17.24 -3.85
C THR A 668 -6.73 -16.61 -5.12
N ARG A 669 -5.93 -16.44 -6.17
CA ARG A 669 -6.40 -15.88 -7.46
C ARG A 669 -7.44 -16.75 -8.15
N ILE A 670 -7.34 -18.08 -8.01
CA ILE A 670 -8.29 -19.02 -8.62
C ILE A 670 -9.57 -19.06 -7.78
N VAL A 671 -9.46 -18.94 -6.45
CA VAL A 671 -10.61 -18.80 -5.55
C VAL A 671 -11.50 -17.63 -5.98
N VAL A 672 -10.92 -16.44 -6.24
CA VAL A 672 -11.66 -15.26 -6.73
C VAL A 672 -12.43 -15.55 -8.02
N GLU A 673 -11.79 -16.22 -8.98
CA GLU A 673 -12.39 -16.56 -10.28
C GLU A 673 -13.57 -17.55 -10.12
N ILE A 674 -13.42 -18.53 -9.21
CA ILE A 674 -14.49 -19.49 -8.89
C ILE A 674 -15.67 -18.80 -8.20
N VAL A 675 -15.43 -17.98 -7.15
CA VAL A 675 -16.53 -17.31 -6.44
C VAL A 675 -17.21 -16.26 -7.30
N SER A 676 -16.50 -15.64 -8.25
CA SER A 676 -17.09 -14.74 -9.24
C SER A 676 -18.06 -15.49 -10.17
N ALA A 677 -17.67 -16.68 -10.64
CA ALA A 677 -18.56 -17.51 -11.45
C ALA A 677 -19.79 -17.98 -10.64
N ILE A 678 -19.61 -18.36 -9.38
CA ILE A 678 -20.71 -18.74 -8.48
C ILE A 678 -21.66 -17.56 -8.28
N TYR A 679 -21.13 -16.37 -7.96
CA TYR A 679 -21.91 -15.14 -7.79
C TYR A 679 -22.84 -14.88 -8.97
N LYS A 680 -22.31 -15.04 -10.21
CA LYS A 680 -23.10 -14.87 -11.43
C LYS A 680 -24.16 -15.95 -11.66
N MET A 681 -24.22 -16.99 -10.84
CA MET A 681 -25.23 -18.04 -10.87
C MET A 681 -26.22 -17.95 -9.70
N VAL A 682 -26.33 -16.80 -9.02
CA VAL A 682 -27.26 -16.57 -7.89
C VAL A 682 -28.35 -15.55 -8.27
N ASN A 683 -28.98 -15.71 -9.44
CA ASN A 683 -29.93 -14.70 -9.95
C ASN A 683 -31.41 -15.04 -9.69
N THR A 684 -31.73 -16.31 -9.42
CA THR A 684 -33.10 -16.76 -9.13
C THR A 684 -33.15 -17.66 -7.90
N LYS A 685 -34.35 -17.83 -7.33
CA LYS A 685 -34.57 -18.72 -6.17
C LYS A 685 -34.18 -20.16 -6.45
N GLU A 686 -34.46 -20.66 -7.65
CA GLU A 686 -34.12 -22.01 -8.07
C GLU A 686 -32.60 -22.20 -8.18
N GLN A 687 -31.89 -21.18 -8.69
CA GLN A 687 -30.43 -21.21 -8.79
C GLN A 687 -29.77 -21.14 -7.40
N ILE A 688 -30.30 -20.30 -6.51
CA ILE A 688 -29.90 -20.24 -5.10
C ILE A 688 -30.04 -21.61 -4.46
N GLN A 689 -31.18 -22.28 -4.65
CA GLN A 689 -31.38 -23.63 -4.11
C GLN A 689 -30.33 -24.61 -4.67
N CYS A 690 -30.01 -24.55 -5.96
CA CYS A 690 -28.96 -25.39 -6.54
C CYS A 690 -27.56 -25.12 -5.95
N VAL A 691 -27.24 -23.87 -5.59
CA VAL A 691 -25.98 -23.52 -4.91
C VAL A 691 -25.94 -24.15 -3.51
N ILE A 692 -27.06 -24.13 -2.80
CA ILE A 692 -27.17 -24.72 -1.47
C ILE A 692 -27.10 -26.25 -1.54
N ASP A 693 -27.85 -26.86 -2.47
CA ASP A 693 -27.86 -28.31 -2.71
C ASP A 693 -26.46 -28.84 -3.12
N ALA A 694 -25.65 -28.00 -3.78
CA ALA A 694 -24.25 -28.30 -4.11
C ALA A 694 -23.28 -28.19 -2.92
N GLY A 695 -23.75 -27.75 -1.74
CA GLY A 695 -22.94 -27.63 -0.52
C GLY A 695 -22.01 -26.43 -0.49
N LEU A 696 -22.26 -25.39 -1.31
CA LEU A 696 -21.36 -24.23 -1.45
C LEU A 696 -21.46 -23.21 -0.30
N LEU A 697 -22.49 -23.25 0.56
CA LEU A 697 -22.64 -22.29 1.66
C LEU A 697 -21.45 -22.29 2.63
N SER A 698 -21.01 -23.47 3.06
CA SER A 698 -19.90 -23.57 4.03
C SER A 698 -18.58 -23.02 3.47
N PRO A 699 -18.13 -23.39 2.27
CA PRO A 699 -16.94 -22.79 1.65
C PRO A 699 -17.06 -21.27 1.42
N LEU A 700 -18.25 -20.78 1.04
CA LEU A 700 -18.46 -19.34 0.87
C LEU A 700 -18.33 -18.61 2.21
N ILE A 701 -18.94 -19.12 3.29
CA ILE A 701 -18.83 -18.52 4.63
C ILE A 701 -17.40 -18.55 5.16
N GLU A 702 -16.64 -19.63 4.91
CA GLU A 702 -15.21 -19.72 5.23
C GLU A 702 -14.40 -18.61 4.54
N ILE A 703 -14.67 -18.36 3.25
CA ILE A 703 -14.01 -17.28 2.48
C ILE A 703 -14.40 -15.90 3.00
N LEU A 704 -15.65 -15.71 3.45
CA LEU A 704 -16.09 -14.44 4.03
C LEU A 704 -15.29 -14.08 5.29
N GLU A 705 -14.91 -15.08 6.10
CA GLU A 705 -14.12 -14.87 7.32
C GLU A 705 -12.63 -14.62 7.04
N CYS A 706 -11.99 -15.48 6.23
CA CYS A 706 -10.52 -15.49 6.10
C CYS A 706 -9.98 -15.41 4.66
N GLY A 707 -10.82 -15.07 3.68
CA GLY A 707 -10.42 -14.89 2.29
C GLY A 707 -9.62 -13.61 2.03
N THR A 708 -9.16 -13.43 0.78
CA THR A 708 -8.59 -12.15 0.33
C THR A 708 -9.68 -11.07 0.28
N GLU A 709 -9.31 -9.79 0.36
CA GLU A 709 -10.27 -8.68 0.33
C GLU A 709 -11.21 -8.75 -0.89
N GLU A 710 -10.68 -9.09 -2.07
CA GLU A 710 -11.45 -9.25 -3.31
C GLU A 710 -12.44 -10.43 -3.22
N ALA A 711 -12.01 -11.58 -2.70
CA ALA A 711 -12.87 -12.74 -2.54
C ALA A 711 -13.97 -12.49 -1.49
N GLN A 712 -13.61 -11.88 -0.35
CA GLN A 712 -14.54 -11.46 0.70
C GLN A 712 -15.61 -10.53 0.15
N TYR A 713 -15.22 -9.55 -0.67
CA TYR A 713 -16.15 -8.63 -1.32
C TYR A 713 -17.16 -9.37 -2.19
N ILE A 714 -16.71 -10.23 -3.12
CA ILE A 714 -17.60 -10.98 -4.02
C ILE A 714 -18.54 -11.91 -3.24
N VAL A 715 -18.02 -12.58 -2.22
CA VAL A 715 -18.80 -13.47 -1.37
C VAL A 715 -19.84 -12.69 -0.55
N ALA A 716 -19.51 -11.50 -0.04
CA ALA A 716 -20.47 -10.65 0.66
C ALA A 716 -21.65 -10.27 -0.25
N TRP A 717 -21.38 -9.93 -1.52
CA TRP A 717 -22.44 -9.70 -2.52
C TRP A 717 -23.24 -10.97 -2.84
N THR A 718 -22.58 -12.12 -2.92
CA THR A 718 -23.26 -13.41 -3.11
C THR A 718 -24.20 -13.72 -1.95
N VAL A 719 -23.74 -13.50 -0.71
CA VAL A 719 -24.54 -13.63 0.52
C VAL A 719 -25.73 -12.67 0.50
N MET A 720 -25.51 -11.41 0.11
CA MET A 720 -26.58 -10.41 -0.03
C MET A 720 -27.65 -10.85 -1.02
N ASP A 721 -27.25 -11.38 -2.18
CA ASP A 721 -28.19 -11.87 -3.20
C ASP A 721 -28.97 -13.10 -2.71
N ILE A 722 -28.34 -14.02 -1.98
CA ILE A 722 -29.04 -15.15 -1.34
C ILE A 722 -30.09 -14.64 -0.34
N ILE A 723 -29.77 -13.63 0.48
CA ILE A 723 -30.69 -13.04 1.47
C ILE A 723 -31.85 -12.31 0.77
N THR A 724 -31.55 -11.55 -0.27
CA THR A 724 -32.49 -10.62 -0.91
C THR A 724 -33.43 -11.33 -1.89
N ILE A 725 -32.88 -12.26 -2.69
CA ILE A 725 -33.60 -12.96 -3.76
C ILE A 725 -34.20 -14.28 -3.23
N GLY A 726 -33.52 -14.95 -2.30
CA GLY A 726 -33.88 -16.27 -1.79
C GLY A 726 -35.19 -16.35 -1.02
N SER A 727 -35.56 -17.56 -0.61
CA SER A 727 -36.68 -17.78 0.32
C SER A 727 -36.21 -17.69 1.78
N ILE A 728 -37.17 -17.67 2.72
CA ILE A 728 -36.83 -17.68 4.14
C ILE A 728 -36.14 -18.99 4.54
N GLU A 729 -36.44 -20.10 3.86
CA GLU A 729 -35.75 -21.38 4.04
C GLU A 729 -34.26 -21.27 3.66
N ASN A 730 -33.95 -20.63 2.52
CA ASN A 730 -32.55 -20.39 2.12
C ASN A 730 -31.80 -19.52 3.13
N LEU A 731 -32.47 -18.50 3.69
CA LEU A 731 -31.91 -17.68 4.75
C LEU A 731 -31.63 -18.50 6.03
N ASN A 732 -32.53 -19.41 6.42
CA ASN A 732 -32.29 -20.29 7.57
C ASN A 732 -31.10 -21.22 7.32
N GLU A 733 -30.92 -21.75 6.10
CA GLU A 733 -29.76 -22.58 5.73
C GLU A 733 -28.45 -21.79 5.82
N LEU A 734 -28.44 -20.53 5.39
CA LEU A 734 -27.30 -19.63 5.47
C LEU A 734 -26.90 -19.34 6.93
N ILE A 735 -27.89 -19.10 7.80
CA ILE A 735 -27.64 -18.91 9.24
C ILE A 735 -27.15 -20.19 9.90
N ASN A 736 -27.74 -21.34 9.56
CA ASN A 736 -27.30 -22.65 10.06
C ASN A 736 -25.86 -22.99 9.63
N ALA A 737 -25.41 -22.45 8.49
CA ALA A 737 -24.04 -22.58 8.02
C ALA A 737 -23.04 -21.64 8.75
N GLY A 738 -23.51 -20.80 9.69
CA GLY A 738 -22.66 -20.05 10.61
C GLY A 738 -22.58 -18.53 10.37
N LEU A 739 -23.40 -17.97 9.46
CA LEU A 739 -23.29 -16.57 9.01
C LEU A 739 -23.24 -15.55 10.17
N LEU A 740 -24.15 -15.66 11.15
CA LEU A 740 -24.25 -14.68 12.24
C LEU A 740 -22.99 -14.65 13.12
N SER A 741 -22.32 -15.78 13.32
CA SER A 741 -21.05 -15.82 14.05
C SER A 741 -19.97 -15.05 13.30
N ILE A 742 -19.92 -15.19 11.97
CA ILE A 742 -18.96 -14.49 11.13
C ILE A 742 -19.25 -12.99 11.11
N PHE A 743 -20.52 -12.58 11.04
CA PHE A 743 -20.89 -11.17 11.14
C PHE A 743 -20.42 -10.54 12.46
N CYS A 744 -20.55 -11.26 13.58
CA CYS A 744 -20.04 -10.81 14.88
C CYS A 744 -18.52 -10.57 14.84
N ASN A 745 -17.75 -11.48 14.23
CA ASN A 745 -16.30 -11.33 14.08
C ASN A 745 -15.92 -10.18 13.12
N LEU A 746 -16.64 -10.03 12.00
CA LEU A 746 -16.36 -9.00 11.00
C LEU A 746 -16.66 -7.58 11.49
N LEU A 747 -17.57 -7.41 12.46
CA LEU A 747 -17.81 -6.13 13.11
C LEU A 747 -16.60 -5.64 13.94
N GLU A 748 -15.67 -6.53 14.31
CA GLU A 748 -14.41 -6.16 14.97
C GLU A 748 -13.27 -5.88 13.98
N ALA A 749 -13.47 -6.16 12.69
CA ALA A 749 -12.43 -6.02 11.69
C ALA A 749 -12.09 -4.55 11.44
N LYS A 750 -10.81 -4.25 11.16
CA LYS A 750 -10.37 -2.90 10.78
C LYS A 750 -10.90 -2.44 9.41
N ASN A 751 -11.51 -3.34 8.64
CA ASN A 751 -11.95 -3.06 7.29
C ASN A 751 -13.37 -2.47 7.28
N TYR A 752 -13.46 -1.18 7.00
CA TYR A 752 -14.70 -0.41 6.93
C TYR A 752 -15.74 -1.01 5.97
N ASN A 753 -15.33 -1.55 4.82
CA ASN A 753 -16.25 -2.12 3.84
C ASN A 753 -16.93 -3.40 4.38
N ASN A 754 -16.21 -4.19 5.17
CA ASN A 754 -16.77 -5.40 5.77
C ASN A 754 -17.84 -5.03 6.82
N ILE A 755 -17.60 -3.99 7.63
CA ILE A 755 -18.57 -3.49 8.60
C ILE A 755 -19.85 -3.02 7.90
N ILE A 756 -19.71 -2.23 6.83
CA ILE A 756 -20.85 -1.72 6.03
C ILE A 756 -21.66 -2.89 5.44
N ASN A 757 -20.98 -3.85 4.78
CA ASN A 757 -21.63 -5.02 4.18
C ASN A 757 -22.40 -5.86 5.22
N VAL A 758 -21.86 -6.00 6.44
CA VAL A 758 -22.54 -6.70 7.54
C VAL A 758 -23.83 -5.98 7.93
N PHE A 759 -23.79 -4.64 8.09
CA PHE A 759 -24.98 -3.86 8.43
C PHE A 759 -26.05 -3.93 7.34
N ASP A 760 -25.66 -3.86 6.06
CA ASP A 760 -26.60 -4.01 4.96
C ASP A 760 -27.24 -5.42 4.99
N CYS A 761 -26.44 -6.47 5.20
CA CYS A 761 -26.95 -7.84 5.28
C CYS A 761 -27.92 -8.02 6.46
N LEU A 762 -27.59 -7.50 7.65
CA LEU A 762 -28.46 -7.55 8.82
C LEU A 762 -29.80 -6.84 8.57
N THR A 763 -29.75 -5.70 7.87
CA THR A 763 -30.96 -4.96 7.47
C THR A 763 -31.83 -5.79 6.53
N GLU A 764 -31.25 -6.43 5.51
CA GLU A 764 -32.01 -7.29 4.60
C GLU A 764 -32.54 -8.56 5.27
N ILE A 765 -31.80 -9.15 6.22
CA ILE A 765 -32.27 -10.28 7.04
C ILE A 765 -33.55 -9.91 7.78
N LEU A 766 -33.55 -8.77 8.47
CA LEU A 766 -34.73 -8.30 9.22
C LEU A 766 -35.90 -7.98 8.28
N ARG A 767 -35.63 -7.38 7.11
CA ARG A 767 -36.66 -7.10 6.11
C ARG A 767 -37.25 -8.37 5.49
N ALA A 768 -36.42 -9.38 5.24
CA ALA A 768 -36.88 -10.69 4.77
C ALA A 768 -37.74 -11.38 5.84
N ALA A 769 -37.33 -11.29 7.12
CA ALA A 769 -38.09 -11.83 8.24
C ALA A 769 -39.44 -11.12 8.45
N GLU A 770 -39.50 -9.80 8.25
CA GLU A 770 -40.73 -9.01 8.35
C GLU A 770 -41.78 -9.45 7.32
N LYS A 771 -41.37 -9.72 6.07
CA LYS A 771 -42.27 -10.20 5.00
C LYS A 771 -43.00 -11.51 5.33
N VAL A 772 -42.46 -12.31 6.25
CA VAL A 772 -43.03 -13.59 6.67
C VAL A 772 -43.43 -13.62 8.14
N GLU A 773 -43.50 -12.46 8.79
CA GLU A 773 -43.89 -12.29 10.21
C GLU A 773 -43.00 -13.09 11.19
N GLN A 774 -41.71 -13.29 10.86
CA GLN A 774 -40.72 -13.99 11.71
C GLN A 774 -39.68 -13.06 12.34
N THR A 775 -39.87 -11.74 12.34
CA THR A 775 -38.87 -10.76 12.81
C THR A 775 -38.34 -11.07 14.22
N GLU A 776 -39.22 -11.45 15.16
CA GLU A 776 -38.84 -11.77 16.54
C GLU A 776 -37.85 -12.95 16.62
N LYS A 777 -38.05 -13.99 15.81
CA LYS A 777 -37.16 -15.15 15.73
C LYS A 777 -35.74 -14.73 15.32
N PHE A 778 -35.61 -13.91 14.28
CA PHE A 778 -34.30 -13.48 13.77
C PHE A 778 -33.62 -12.48 14.71
N ILE A 779 -34.37 -11.60 15.38
CA ILE A 779 -33.83 -10.72 16.43
C ILE A 779 -33.22 -11.55 17.57
N ILE A 780 -33.89 -12.61 18.02
CA ILE A 780 -33.37 -13.51 19.05
C ILE A 780 -32.06 -14.15 18.57
N MET A 781 -32.00 -14.67 17.34
CA MET A 781 -30.79 -15.29 16.78
C MET A 781 -29.62 -14.29 16.67
N ILE A 782 -29.88 -13.06 16.22
CA ILE A 782 -28.87 -11.99 16.14
C ILE A 782 -28.34 -11.64 17.53
N LYS A 783 -29.23 -11.58 18.53
CA LYS A 783 -28.86 -11.33 19.92
C LYS A 783 -28.01 -12.47 20.50
N GLU A 784 -28.42 -13.71 20.28
CA GLU A 784 -27.68 -14.90 20.74
C GLU A 784 -26.29 -15.02 20.11
N ALA A 785 -26.11 -14.51 18.89
CA ALA A 785 -24.81 -14.42 18.23
C ALA A 785 -23.89 -13.32 18.79
N GLY A 786 -24.36 -12.49 19.74
CA GLY A 786 -23.58 -11.41 20.36
C GLY A 786 -23.39 -10.17 19.47
N ILE A 787 -24.10 -10.09 18.34
CA ILE A 787 -23.97 -9.00 17.37
C ILE A 787 -24.41 -7.66 17.98
N ILE A 788 -25.51 -7.66 18.75
CA ILE A 788 -26.05 -6.44 19.38
C ILE A 788 -25.01 -5.76 20.29
N ASP A 789 -24.32 -6.55 21.13
CA ASP A 789 -23.29 -6.03 22.03
C ASP A 789 -22.13 -5.39 21.24
N LYS A 790 -21.80 -5.93 20.06
CA LYS A 790 -20.77 -5.36 19.17
C LYS A 790 -21.24 -4.07 18.52
N ILE A 791 -22.48 -4.01 18.04
CA ILE A 791 -23.05 -2.79 17.47
C ILE A 791 -23.02 -1.64 18.51
N GLU A 792 -23.33 -1.93 19.77
CA GLU A 792 -23.24 -0.94 20.86
C GLU A 792 -21.81 -0.43 21.10
N THR A 793 -20.76 -1.25 20.88
CA THR A 793 -19.38 -0.77 20.96
C THR A 793 -18.97 0.12 19.79
N ILE A 794 -19.57 -0.07 18.62
CA ILE A 794 -19.27 0.66 17.38
C ILE A 794 -20.01 2.00 17.30
N GLN A 795 -20.98 2.27 18.18
CA GLN A 795 -21.77 3.52 18.21
C GLN A 795 -20.94 4.81 18.37
N TYR A 796 -19.65 4.71 18.73
CA TYR A 796 -18.72 5.83 18.85
C TYR A 796 -17.64 5.86 17.75
N HIS A 797 -17.85 5.16 16.63
CA HIS A 797 -16.90 5.11 15.53
C HIS A 797 -16.63 6.49 14.91
N HIS A 798 -15.39 6.75 14.49
CA HIS A 798 -14.97 8.02 13.89
C HIS A 798 -15.50 8.25 12.46
N ASP A 799 -16.21 7.29 11.88
CA ASP A 799 -16.70 7.34 10.50
C ASP A 799 -18.21 7.62 10.48
N ASP A 800 -18.61 8.68 9.77
CA ASP A 800 -19.99 9.19 9.72
C ASP A 800 -20.99 8.21 9.08
N LEU A 801 -20.55 7.35 8.14
CA LEU A 801 -21.43 6.37 7.50
C LEU A 801 -21.72 5.20 8.45
N ILE A 802 -20.69 4.68 9.11
CA ILE A 802 -20.83 3.60 10.09
C ILE A 802 -21.70 4.07 11.26
N TYR A 803 -21.48 5.30 11.77
CA TYR A 803 -22.31 5.85 12.83
C TYR A 803 -23.81 5.92 12.43
N LYS A 804 -24.10 6.39 11.21
CA LYS A 804 -25.49 6.47 10.72
C LYS A 804 -26.14 5.10 10.60
N MET A 805 -25.41 4.08 10.14
CA MET A 805 -25.91 2.71 10.02
C MET A 805 -26.16 2.06 11.37
N VAL A 806 -25.35 2.33 12.39
CA VAL A 806 -25.54 1.83 13.76
C VAL A 806 -26.80 2.41 14.43
N VAL A 807 -27.19 3.63 14.06
CA VAL A 807 -28.37 4.32 14.63
C VAL A 807 -29.69 3.87 14.01
N ILE A 808 -29.67 3.36 12.76
CA ILE A 808 -30.83 2.82 12.03
C ILE A 808 -31.11 1.40 12.52
#